data_AF-A0A0Q6A578-F1
#
_entry.id   AF-A0A0Q6A578-F1
#
_cell.length_a   1.000
_cell.length_b   1.000
_cell.length_c   1.000
_cell.angle_alpha   90.00
_cell.angle_beta   90.00
_cell.angle_gamma   90.00
#
_symmetry.space_group_name_H-M   'P 1'
#
loop_
_entity.id
_entity.type
_entity.pdbx_description
1 polymer ?
#
loop_
_entity_poly.entity_id
_entity_poly.type
_entity_poly.pdbx_seq_one_letter_code
_entity_poly.pdbx_strand_id
1 'polypeptide(L)'
;MVTKVVRWSIALIVLAALVLTYLPSYITDSIYKNVEDITDGEMPATVTAFQSGPDVVSTIGGSGEGLNCSLPPWANILFDSEGDSRQKRHLVLQRFRQACVFHDLCYRHGLATYGYNQNDCDRILQNAAFRLCVYIRNGSHDSGAARCQSDSKLVLAGVSLGGYEAYRGWDRSTYFEFDSDPSRSNGFQVSRVVGHPFKAIVPAKYAGDPDQVILMFENLRSNLAVTCITCAEVPILDWTTDPNAVSAELRSVGVTRLPDVLLRRVPMLTETMPVWLPPRRRHAAPHLLVDGTGRDHLIWMSRNNSENSVSCIVGADAARLLTNTSPIRDLCSVDAGPSLTRVEIDMFASSPLPMEVPGSPDIIYATSISPQKTREHDLSFCSRSASRKVEGTGDDRSKCVTFTEAEVRDGAGLGAFQNFPLVRRGQQIYFARDLAQRTDSPLTAAWQRAFGNTFSPDGALLVIDVAPPPVDRGPLSAKLKKIVRFDIDDRFDPMMPITRKVDDLRFLSLEATKSSVHLRMIDFAKDNPSVGNVQLMMSNGEVDLDRSWAQRPMLVVETRDARPKTRLVFSRGEIAAEPGKPLSATTEALTLQTLVFERDAAAPSNTPFVKSAGAACRIVYEFEPDRTDWPCYRAFDPERTMRASPATRMRASQMLVGRFIQGEGHGIAFPDLCLKSEPIVLKPQGSTFVPLSETAGWKGPPRFQRTITCEPLDAASVVSHPITQKAP
;
A
#
# COMPACT_ATOMS: atom_id res chain seq x y z
N MET A 1 62.81 -4.26 11.50
CA MET A 1 61.86 -3.64 10.55
C MET A 1 60.45 -4.22 10.69
N VAL A 2 60.31 -5.55 10.71
CA VAL A 2 59.02 -6.27 10.84
C VAL A 2 58.19 -5.83 12.07
N THR A 3 58.80 -5.65 13.24
CA THR A 3 58.10 -5.23 14.48
C THR A 3 57.56 -3.79 14.47
N LYS A 4 58.18 -2.87 13.71
CA LYS A 4 57.67 -1.50 13.54
C LYS A 4 56.49 -1.48 12.57
N VAL A 5 56.57 -2.23 11.48
CA VAL A 5 55.47 -2.35 10.51
C VAL A 5 54.25 -2.99 11.16
N VAL A 6 54.42 -4.08 11.92
CA VAL A 6 53.32 -4.74 12.65
C VAL A 6 52.69 -3.80 13.68
N ARG A 7 53.48 -3.02 14.44
CA ARG A 7 52.93 -2.03 15.39
C ARG A 7 52.16 -0.90 14.70
N TRP A 8 52.65 -0.40 13.57
CA TRP A 8 51.94 0.63 12.79
C TRP A 8 50.67 0.09 12.13
N SER A 9 50.69 -1.15 11.64
CA SER A 9 49.50 -1.82 11.12
C SER A 9 48.46 -2.04 12.22
N ILE A 10 48.85 -2.48 13.41
CA ILE A 10 47.95 -2.62 14.56
C ILE A 10 47.39 -1.24 14.97
N ALA A 11 48.22 -0.20 15.04
CA ALA A 11 47.77 1.14 15.38
C ALA A 11 46.79 1.71 14.33
N LEU A 12 47.03 1.46 13.04
CA LEU A 12 46.10 1.84 11.96
C LEU A 12 44.80 1.06 12.02
N ILE A 13 44.84 -0.24 12.34
CA ILE A 13 43.63 -1.06 12.53
C ILE A 13 42.84 -0.58 13.75
N VAL A 14 43.52 -0.26 14.86
CA VAL A 14 42.87 0.28 16.07
C VAL A 14 42.29 1.67 15.82
N LEU A 15 43.00 2.54 15.08
CA LEU A 15 42.50 3.86 14.70
C LEU A 15 41.33 3.74 13.72
N ALA A 16 41.41 2.86 12.73
CA ALA A 16 40.30 2.59 11.81
C ALA A 16 39.10 2.00 12.56
N ALA A 17 39.32 1.09 13.50
CA ALA A 17 38.27 0.54 14.35
C ALA A 17 37.62 1.64 15.20
N LEU A 18 38.42 2.47 15.89
CA LEU A 18 37.91 3.59 16.69
C LEU A 18 37.14 4.62 15.86
N VAL A 19 37.66 4.96 14.67
CA VAL A 19 37.00 5.86 13.73
C VAL A 19 35.68 5.24 13.23
N LEU A 20 35.67 3.96 12.86
CA LEU A 20 34.46 3.25 12.42
C LEU A 20 33.42 3.10 13.54
N THR A 21 33.83 3.01 14.81
CA THR A 21 32.89 2.87 15.94
C THR A 21 32.39 4.20 16.51
N TYR A 22 33.21 5.25 16.57
CA TYR A 22 32.87 6.49 17.30
C TYR A 22 32.59 7.70 16.40
N LEU A 23 33.18 7.76 15.20
CA LEU A 23 32.99 8.88 14.28
C LEU A 23 31.55 8.93 13.71
N PRO A 24 30.89 7.79 13.36
CA PRO A 24 29.52 7.81 12.87
C PRO A 24 28.57 8.44 13.88
N SER A 25 28.61 8.02 15.16
CA SER A 25 27.76 8.57 16.22
C SER A 25 27.94 10.09 16.41
N TYR A 26 29.18 10.57 16.39
CA TYR A 26 29.49 12.00 16.55
C TYR A 26 29.02 12.85 15.36
N ILE A 27 29.23 12.34 14.14
CA ILE A 27 28.77 12.99 12.90
C ILE A 27 27.24 12.94 12.80
N THR A 28 26.60 11.84 13.20
CA THR A 28 25.15 11.70 13.15
C THR A 28 24.44 12.65 14.09
N ASP A 29 25.00 12.91 15.26
CA ASP A 29 24.42 13.84 16.23
C ASP A 29 24.60 15.32 15.84
N SER A 30 25.59 15.65 14.99
CA SER A 30 25.83 17.02 14.54
C SER A 30 25.17 17.37 13.19
N ILE A 31 24.90 16.38 12.32
CA ILE A 31 24.39 16.61 10.95
C ILE A 31 22.87 16.42 10.86
N TYR A 32 22.29 15.44 11.56
CA TYR A 32 20.86 15.14 11.46
C TYR A 32 20.06 15.89 12.53
N LYS A 33 19.05 16.64 12.08
CA LYS A 33 18.14 17.43 12.93
C LYS A 33 17.44 16.56 13.99
N ASN A 34 16.94 17.23 15.04
CA ASN A 34 16.21 16.63 16.16
C ASN A 34 15.16 15.62 15.67
N VAL A 35 15.32 14.37 16.10
CA VAL A 35 14.24 13.37 16.10
C VAL A 35 13.11 13.96 16.94
N GLU A 36 11.87 13.87 16.47
CA GLU A 36 10.74 14.18 17.33
C GLU A 36 10.70 13.07 18.40
N ASP A 37 10.91 13.42 19.67
CA ASP A 37 10.82 12.49 20.83
C ASP A 37 9.36 12.09 21.06
N ILE A 38 8.82 11.35 20.10
CA ILE A 38 7.45 10.88 20.13
C ILE A 38 7.43 9.60 20.95
N THR A 39 7.30 9.74 22.27
CA THR A 39 7.09 8.64 23.20
C THR A 39 5.62 8.57 23.60
N ASP A 40 4.79 8.16 22.65
CA ASP A 40 3.34 7.97 22.78
C ASP A 40 2.95 6.53 23.18
N GLY A 41 3.93 5.61 23.19
CA GLY A 41 3.71 4.19 23.45
C GLY A 41 3.32 3.38 22.20
N GLU A 42 3.29 3.99 21.01
CA GLU A 42 2.77 3.35 19.80
C GLU A 42 3.85 2.60 19.00
N MET A 43 3.44 1.51 18.35
CA MET A 43 4.30 0.87 17.34
C MET A 43 4.28 1.66 16.03
N PRO A 44 5.34 1.59 15.20
CA PRO A 44 5.32 2.17 13.86
C PRO A 44 4.17 1.65 13.02
N ALA A 45 3.84 2.38 11.96
CA ALA A 45 2.81 1.97 11.03
C ALA A 45 3.18 0.67 10.30
N THR A 46 2.16 -0.12 9.97
CA THR A 46 2.30 -1.36 9.21
C THR A 46 1.85 -1.15 7.78
N VAL A 47 2.49 -1.82 6.83
CA VAL A 47 2.03 -1.74 5.44
C VAL A 47 1.06 -2.85 5.15
N THR A 48 -0.17 -2.53 4.77
CA THR A 48 -1.08 -3.50 4.15
C THR A 48 -1.46 -3.06 2.75
N ALA A 49 -1.72 -4.03 1.89
CA ALA A 49 -2.24 -3.79 0.54
C ALA A 49 -3.77 -3.90 0.58
N PHE A 50 -4.44 -2.76 0.51
CA PHE A 50 -5.90 -2.73 0.44
C PHE A 50 -6.40 -3.05 -0.96
N GLN A 51 -7.64 -3.54 -1.03
CA GLN A 51 -8.29 -3.82 -2.30
C GLN A 51 -8.56 -2.51 -3.05
N SER A 52 -8.24 -2.48 -4.34
CA SER A 52 -8.59 -1.36 -5.22
C SER A 52 -9.94 -1.55 -5.92
N GLY A 53 -10.52 -2.74 -5.84
CA GLY A 53 -11.79 -3.09 -6.46
C GLY A 53 -12.42 -4.36 -5.91
N PRO A 54 -13.72 -4.62 -6.17
CA PRO A 54 -14.48 -5.66 -5.48
C PRO A 54 -14.08 -7.08 -5.87
N ASP A 55 -13.33 -7.27 -6.95
CA ASP A 55 -12.84 -8.57 -7.40
C ASP A 55 -11.31 -8.74 -7.22
N VAL A 56 -10.63 -7.69 -6.75
CA VAL A 56 -9.20 -7.74 -6.42
C VAL A 56 -9.02 -8.47 -5.09
N VAL A 57 -8.21 -9.52 -5.08
CA VAL A 57 -7.86 -10.28 -3.87
C VAL A 57 -6.71 -9.58 -3.15
N SER A 58 -5.66 -9.22 -3.88
CA SER A 58 -4.44 -8.64 -3.35
C SER A 58 -3.63 -7.92 -4.42
N THR A 59 -2.69 -7.09 -3.99
CA THR A 59 -1.74 -6.37 -4.84
C THR A 59 -0.32 -6.71 -4.41
N ILE A 60 0.50 -7.24 -5.32
CA ILE A 60 1.92 -7.49 -5.07
C ILE A 60 2.71 -6.24 -5.47
N GLY A 61 3.23 -5.52 -4.48
CA GLY A 61 4.12 -4.36 -4.65
C GLY A 61 5.61 -4.75 -4.61
N GLY A 62 6.50 -3.76 -4.54
CA GLY A 62 7.91 -4.01 -4.22
C GLY A 62 8.82 -4.38 -5.40
N SER A 63 8.43 -4.14 -6.66
CA SER A 63 9.32 -4.32 -7.83
C SER A 63 9.91 -5.73 -8.05
N GLY A 64 9.44 -6.74 -7.32
CA GLY A 64 10.01 -8.08 -7.29
C GLY A 64 11.42 -8.17 -6.68
N GLU A 65 11.94 -7.10 -6.07
CA GLU A 65 13.32 -7.01 -5.57
C GLU A 65 13.47 -7.44 -4.09
N GLY A 66 12.44 -8.06 -3.51
CA GLY A 66 12.32 -8.16 -2.05
C GLY A 66 12.10 -6.80 -1.41
N LEU A 67 11.59 -6.81 -0.17
CA LEU A 67 11.43 -5.60 0.63
C LEU A 67 12.49 -5.57 1.72
N ASN A 68 13.34 -4.55 1.70
CA ASN A 68 14.45 -4.39 2.63
C ASN A 68 14.54 -2.93 3.12
N CYS A 69 15.69 -2.51 3.67
CA CYS A 69 15.88 -1.13 4.15
C CYS A 69 16.38 -0.14 3.08
N SER A 70 16.47 -0.54 1.80
CA SER A 70 17.25 0.21 0.79
C SER A 70 18.68 0.53 1.27
N LEU A 71 19.21 -0.26 2.22
CA LEU A 71 20.52 -0.07 2.82
C LEU A 71 21.55 -0.94 2.10
N PRO A 72 22.75 -0.41 1.83
CA PRO A 72 23.81 -1.22 1.27
C PRO A 72 24.26 -2.27 2.29
N PRO A 73 24.66 -3.48 1.87
CA PRO A 73 25.03 -4.58 2.79
C PRO A 73 26.11 -4.21 3.82
N TRP A 74 27.03 -3.29 3.48
CA TRP A 74 28.11 -2.83 4.35
C TRP A 74 27.63 -2.00 5.55
N ALA A 75 26.44 -1.40 5.48
CA ALA A 75 25.91 -0.54 6.54
C ALA A 75 25.75 -1.30 7.87
N ASN A 76 25.63 -2.63 7.83
CA ASN A 76 25.59 -3.52 9.00
C ASN A 76 26.74 -3.30 10.00
N ILE A 77 27.93 -2.91 9.51
CA ILE A 77 29.14 -2.72 10.34
C ILE A 77 28.98 -1.53 11.28
N LEU A 78 28.18 -0.52 10.90
CA LEU A 78 28.01 0.70 11.67
C LEU A 78 27.20 0.49 12.96
N PHE A 79 26.48 -0.63 13.07
CA PHE A 79 25.49 -0.84 14.11
C PHE A 79 25.97 -1.74 15.26
N ASP A 80 25.51 -1.41 16.46
CA ASP A 80 25.84 -2.15 17.68
C ASP A 80 25.07 -3.48 17.77
N SER A 81 25.79 -4.54 18.16
CA SER A 81 25.30 -5.92 18.18
C SER A 81 25.10 -6.47 19.59
N GLU A 82 24.89 -5.60 20.59
CA GLU A 82 24.65 -6.03 21.97
C GLU A 82 23.56 -7.11 22.01
N GLY A 83 23.84 -8.19 22.74
CA GLY A 83 22.91 -9.27 22.94
C GLY A 83 21.75 -8.83 23.83
N ASP A 84 20.57 -9.40 23.62
CA ASP A 84 19.46 -9.23 24.55
C ASP A 84 19.76 -9.94 25.90
N SER A 85 18.81 -9.86 26.84
CA SER A 85 18.89 -10.50 28.16
C SER A 85 19.06 -12.03 28.12
N ARG A 86 18.86 -12.66 26.95
CA ARG A 86 19.06 -14.08 26.68
C ARG A 86 20.33 -14.35 25.84
N GLN A 87 21.23 -13.37 25.75
CA GLN A 87 22.44 -13.37 24.91
C GLN A 87 22.18 -13.54 23.40
N LYS A 88 20.94 -13.37 22.93
CA LYS A 88 20.64 -13.45 21.50
C LYS A 88 21.04 -12.15 20.85
N ARG A 89 21.76 -12.25 19.73
CA ARG A 89 22.13 -11.09 18.91
C ARG A 89 21.11 -10.93 17.80
N HIS A 90 20.61 -9.71 17.64
CA HIS A 90 19.68 -9.36 16.57
C HIS A 90 20.39 -8.35 15.67
N LEU A 91 20.45 -8.59 14.36
CA LEU A 91 21.02 -7.61 13.44
C LEU A 91 20.14 -6.36 13.41
N VAL A 92 20.74 -5.18 13.32
CA VAL A 92 19.99 -3.92 13.40
C VAL A 92 19.02 -3.74 12.23
N LEU A 93 19.34 -4.23 11.03
CA LEU A 93 18.39 -4.28 9.90
C LEU A 93 17.14 -5.14 10.22
N GLN A 94 17.33 -6.21 10.99
CA GLN A 94 16.23 -7.09 11.41
C GLN A 94 15.43 -6.42 12.54
N ARG A 95 16.10 -5.74 13.49
CA ARG A 95 15.45 -4.94 14.55
C ARG A 95 14.58 -3.82 13.99
N PHE A 96 15.02 -3.13 12.92
CA PHE A 96 14.29 -2.02 12.31
C PHE A 96 13.48 -2.40 11.06
N ARG A 97 13.29 -3.70 10.82
CA ARG A 97 12.75 -4.23 9.57
C ARG A 97 11.39 -3.63 9.18
N GLN A 98 10.50 -3.43 10.15
CA GLN A 98 9.20 -2.82 9.88
C GLN A 98 9.33 -1.39 9.32
N ALA A 99 10.18 -0.55 9.94
CA ALA A 99 10.44 0.81 9.49
C ALA A 99 11.12 0.82 8.10
N CYS A 100 12.02 -0.13 7.88
CA CYS A 100 12.72 -0.34 6.62
C CYS A 100 11.80 -0.71 5.46
N VAL A 101 10.93 -1.70 5.66
CA VAL A 101 9.96 -2.14 4.64
C VAL A 101 9.06 -0.97 4.23
N PHE A 102 8.61 -0.17 5.18
CA PHE A 102 7.82 1.03 4.90
C PHE A 102 8.63 2.03 4.07
N HIS A 103 9.89 2.28 4.46
CA HIS A 103 10.79 3.19 3.76
C HIS A 103 11.08 2.77 2.32
N ASP A 104 11.33 1.49 2.07
CA ASP A 104 11.59 0.95 0.73
C ASP A 104 10.37 1.08 -0.18
N LEU A 105 9.16 0.85 0.35
CA LEU A 105 7.92 1.15 -0.38
C LEU A 105 7.74 2.64 -0.63
N CYS A 106 8.08 3.50 0.33
CA CYS A 106 8.07 4.96 0.15
C CYS A 106 9.05 5.39 -0.95
N TYR A 107 10.27 4.84 -0.98
CA TYR A 107 11.27 5.10 -2.01
C TYR A 107 10.82 4.66 -3.40
N ARG A 108 10.13 3.52 -3.50
CA ARG A 108 9.66 2.98 -4.80
C ARG A 108 8.36 3.64 -5.28
N HIS A 109 7.44 3.94 -4.37
CA HIS A 109 6.05 4.26 -4.70
C HIS A 109 5.53 5.58 -4.12
N GLY A 110 6.20 6.15 -3.11
CA GLY A 110 5.72 7.30 -2.35
C GLY A 110 5.54 8.56 -3.19
N LEU A 111 6.41 8.80 -4.18
CA LEU A 111 6.29 9.94 -5.08
C LEU A 111 5.05 9.85 -5.97
N ALA A 112 4.85 8.70 -6.64
CA ALA A 112 3.69 8.46 -7.50
C ALA A 112 2.36 8.43 -6.72
N THR A 113 2.38 7.91 -5.50
CA THR A 113 1.17 7.64 -4.69
C THR A 113 0.77 8.85 -3.84
N TYR A 114 1.73 9.50 -3.17
CA TYR A 114 1.48 10.53 -2.15
C TYR A 114 2.24 11.84 -2.38
N GLY A 115 3.09 11.91 -3.40
CA GLY A 115 3.96 13.05 -3.66
C GLY A 115 5.15 13.15 -2.72
N TYR A 116 5.50 12.08 -2.00
CA TYR A 116 6.64 12.07 -1.08
C TYR A 116 7.95 12.16 -1.85
N ASN A 117 8.79 13.14 -1.48
CA ASN A 117 10.17 13.18 -1.92
C ASN A 117 11.05 12.30 -1.03
N GLN A 118 12.32 12.15 -1.41
CA GLN A 118 13.29 11.35 -0.66
C GLN A 118 13.39 11.76 0.82
N ASN A 119 13.45 13.07 1.09
CA ASN A 119 13.55 13.59 2.45
C ASN A 119 12.28 13.33 3.29
N ASP A 120 11.10 13.29 2.67
CA ASP A 120 9.86 12.89 3.35
C ASP A 120 9.95 11.43 3.81
N CYS A 121 10.38 10.53 2.91
CA CYS A 121 10.56 9.11 3.22
C CYS A 121 11.62 8.89 4.31
N ASP A 122 12.76 9.58 4.22
CA ASP A 122 13.87 9.48 5.16
C ASP A 122 13.49 9.93 6.58
N ARG A 123 12.67 10.97 6.70
CA ARG A 123 12.12 11.40 7.99
C ARG A 123 11.14 10.39 8.57
N ILE A 124 10.30 9.78 7.74
CA ILE A 124 9.39 8.72 8.18
C ILE A 124 10.18 7.52 8.70
N LEU A 125 11.25 7.11 8.00
CA LEU A 125 12.16 6.07 8.47
C LEU A 125 12.74 6.38 9.84
N GLN A 126 13.27 7.59 10.03
CA GLN A 126 13.86 8.00 11.29
C GLN A 126 12.85 7.94 12.45
N ASN A 127 11.65 8.47 12.25
CA ASN A 127 10.58 8.46 13.25
C ASN A 127 10.11 7.03 13.57
N ALA A 128 9.92 6.19 12.55
CA ALA A 128 9.52 4.79 12.71
C ALA A 128 10.61 3.96 13.41
N ALA A 129 11.89 4.17 13.08
CA ALA A 129 13.00 3.50 13.73
C ALA A 129 13.09 3.88 15.22
N PHE A 130 12.90 5.16 15.55
CA PHE A 130 12.88 5.62 16.94
C PHE A 130 11.78 4.93 17.77
N ARG A 131 10.53 4.94 17.29
CA ARG A 131 9.39 4.27 17.96
C ARG A 131 9.65 2.78 18.17
N LEU A 132 10.17 2.11 17.14
CA LEU A 132 10.46 0.68 17.19
C LEU A 132 11.58 0.37 18.20
N CYS A 133 12.60 1.23 18.27
CA CYS A 133 13.67 1.09 19.25
C CYS A 133 13.15 1.22 20.68
N VAL A 134 12.33 2.24 20.95
CA VAL A 134 11.71 2.45 22.27
C VAL A 134 10.86 1.24 22.64
N TYR A 135 10.07 0.73 21.70
CA TYR A 135 9.26 -0.46 21.87
C TYR A 135 10.11 -1.72 22.19
N ILE A 136 11.18 -1.98 21.45
CA ILE A 136 12.07 -3.13 21.69
C ILE A 136 12.77 -3.02 23.05
N ARG A 137 13.10 -1.80 23.49
CA ARG A 137 13.89 -1.53 24.70
C ARG A 137 13.08 -1.21 25.95
N ASN A 138 11.76 -1.40 25.95
CA ASN A 138 10.84 -0.83 26.95
C ASN A 138 10.92 -1.40 28.40
N GLY A 139 12.12 -1.72 28.89
CA GLY A 139 12.42 -2.12 30.27
C GLY A 139 13.64 -1.41 30.90
N SER A 140 14.31 -0.48 30.22
CA SER A 140 15.44 0.30 30.78
C SER A 140 15.07 1.78 30.95
N HIS A 141 14.63 2.16 32.14
CA HIS A 141 14.30 3.54 32.50
C HIS A 141 15.55 4.46 32.34
N ASP A 142 15.33 5.63 31.74
CA ASP A 142 16.21 6.81 31.66
C ASP A 142 17.38 6.85 30.65
N SER A 143 17.93 5.72 30.16
CA SER A 143 18.98 5.73 29.10
C SER A 143 18.50 5.31 27.70
N GLY A 144 17.28 4.77 27.60
CA GLY A 144 16.74 4.18 26.37
C GLY A 144 16.44 5.20 25.26
N ALA A 145 15.87 6.36 25.59
CA ALA A 145 15.43 7.36 24.60
C ALA A 145 16.62 7.99 23.85
N ALA A 146 17.63 8.49 24.56
CA ALA A 146 18.82 9.07 23.94
C ALA A 146 19.57 8.06 23.07
N ARG A 147 19.65 6.79 23.51
CA ARG A 147 20.24 5.74 22.67
C ARG A 147 19.37 5.42 21.46
N CYS A 148 18.05 5.41 21.59
CA CYS A 148 17.14 5.21 20.46
C CYS A 148 17.16 6.37 19.45
N GLN A 149 17.39 7.61 19.89
CA GLN A 149 17.66 8.73 18.98
C GLN A 149 18.96 8.50 18.20
N SER A 150 20.02 8.04 18.87
CA SER A 150 21.30 7.75 18.21
C SER A 150 21.15 6.62 17.19
N ASP A 151 20.50 5.51 17.58
CA ASP A 151 20.29 4.35 16.71
C ASP A 151 19.41 4.71 15.49
N SER A 152 18.36 5.54 15.65
CA SER A 152 17.51 5.99 14.53
C SER A 152 18.24 6.92 13.56
N LYS A 153 19.09 7.82 14.06
CA LYS A 153 19.97 8.67 13.22
C LYS A 153 21.00 7.84 12.46
N LEU A 154 21.52 6.79 13.08
CA LEU A 154 22.48 5.88 12.45
C LEU A 154 21.84 5.10 11.29
N VAL A 155 20.59 4.64 11.46
CA VAL A 155 19.81 4.02 10.36
C VAL A 155 19.66 4.99 9.20
N LEU A 156 19.27 6.24 9.48
CA LEU A 156 19.16 7.28 8.46
C LEU A 156 20.50 7.55 7.76
N ALA A 157 21.60 7.64 8.50
CA ALA A 157 22.92 7.86 7.94
C ALA A 157 23.37 6.74 7.00
N GLY A 158 23.07 5.48 7.33
CA GLY A 158 23.32 4.37 6.43
C GLY A 158 22.59 4.54 5.09
N VAL A 159 21.33 5.00 5.12
CA VAL A 159 20.53 5.23 3.90
C VAL A 159 21.09 6.42 3.13
N SER A 160 21.40 7.53 3.79
CA SER A 160 21.94 8.70 3.13
C SER A 160 23.31 8.46 2.49
N LEU A 161 24.15 7.59 3.08
CA LEU A 161 25.50 7.30 2.57
C LEU A 161 25.55 6.30 1.41
N GLY A 162 24.56 5.42 1.25
CA GLY A 162 24.60 4.41 0.19
C GLY A 162 23.27 3.83 -0.29
N GLY A 163 22.15 4.38 0.17
CA GLY A 163 20.80 4.00 -0.24
C GLY A 163 20.10 5.02 -1.15
N TYR A 164 20.70 6.20 -1.40
CA TYR A 164 20.06 7.28 -2.16
C TYR A 164 19.63 6.88 -3.59
N GLU A 165 20.34 5.94 -4.22
CA GLU A 165 20.02 5.46 -5.57
C GLU A 165 18.74 4.63 -5.63
N ALA A 166 18.28 4.11 -4.49
CA ALA A 166 17.05 3.32 -4.40
C ALA A 166 15.77 4.17 -4.52
N TYR A 167 15.86 5.48 -4.25
CA TYR A 167 14.72 6.39 -4.38
C TYR A 167 14.29 6.55 -5.85
N ARG A 168 12.98 6.53 -6.12
CA ARG A 168 12.41 6.55 -7.47
C ARG A 168 11.76 7.89 -7.83
N GLY A 169 12.28 8.56 -8.86
CA GLY A 169 11.67 9.75 -9.48
C GLY A 169 10.42 9.42 -10.30
N TRP A 170 9.78 10.40 -10.94
CA TRP A 170 8.54 10.17 -11.72
C TRP A 170 8.74 9.27 -12.93
N ASP A 171 9.96 9.16 -13.42
CA ASP A 171 10.35 8.25 -14.48
C ASP A 171 10.18 6.79 -14.08
N ARG A 172 10.39 6.43 -12.81
CA ARG A 172 10.48 5.04 -12.35
C ARG A 172 9.62 4.70 -11.13
N SER A 173 9.01 5.70 -10.50
CA SER A 173 8.07 5.53 -9.39
C SER A 173 6.73 5.04 -9.90
N THR A 174 6.09 4.15 -9.15
CA THR A 174 4.83 3.51 -9.54
C THR A 174 3.82 3.58 -8.41
N TYR A 175 2.54 3.68 -8.75
CA TYR A 175 1.50 3.72 -7.75
C TYR A 175 1.40 2.38 -6.99
N PHE A 176 1.55 2.42 -5.68
CA PHE A 176 1.23 1.33 -4.77
C PHE A 176 0.74 1.95 -3.46
N GLU A 177 -0.46 1.61 -3.06
CA GLU A 177 -1.03 2.13 -1.82
C GLU A 177 -0.52 1.34 -0.62
N PHE A 178 0.02 2.06 0.33
CA PHE A 178 0.41 1.59 1.65
C PHE A 178 -0.12 2.61 2.65
N ASP A 179 -0.64 2.20 3.83
CA ASP A 179 -1.19 3.15 4.82
C ASP A 179 -0.20 4.29 5.07
N SER A 180 -0.53 5.46 4.52
CA SER A 180 0.37 6.60 4.45
C SER A 180 0.39 7.28 5.80
N ASP A 181 1.55 7.80 6.24
CA ASP A 181 1.55 8.92 7.17
C ASP A 181 0.96 10.15 6.46
N PRO A 182 -0.33 10.45 6.62
CA PRO A 182 -1.01 11.45 5.81
C PRO A 182 -0.52 12.87 6.16
N SER A 183 0.41 12.99 7.13
CA SER A 183 0.92 14.26 7.59
C SER A 183 1.84 14.99 6.64
N ARG A 184 2.54 14.28 5.77
CA ARG A 184 3.52 14.88 4.87
C ARG A 184 3.02 15.01 3.44
N SER A 185 1.87 14.42 3.11
CA SER A 185 1.34 14.50 1.76
C SER A 185 0.71 15.88 1.55
N ASN A 186 1.23 16.64 0.59
CA ASN A 186 0.58 17.89 0.15
C ASN A 186 -0.78 17.63 -0.52
N GLY A 187 -0.98 16.40 -0.97
CA GLY A 187 -2.20 15.85 -1.50
C GLY A 187 -1.93 14.53 -2.21
N PHE A 188 -2.98 13.73 -2.39
CA PHE A 188 -2.91 12.48 -3.13
C PHE A 188 -4.15 12.30 -3.99
N GLN A 189 -4.00 11.49 -5.04
CA GLN A 189 -5.10 11.04 -5.88
C GLN A 189 -5.12 9.52 -5.87
N VAL A 190 -6.28 8.96 -5.59
CA VAL A 190 -6.49 7.51 -5.48
C VAL A 190 -7.82 7.14 -6.06
N SER A 191 -7.90 6.01 -6.73
CA SER A 191 -9.13 5.51 -7.33
C SER A 191 -9.56 4.17 -6.75
N ARG A 192 -10.88 3.98 -6.70
CA ARG A 192 -11.54 2.72 -6.32
C ARG A 192 -12.52 2.30 -7.38
N VAL A 193 -12.52 1.01 -7.66
CA VAL A 193 -13.62 0.37 -8.37
C VAL A 193 -14.66 -0.01 -7.32
N VAL A 194 -15.92 0.33 -7.58
CA VAL A 194 -17.06 -0.08 -6.75
C VAL A 194 -18.18 -0.57 -7.66
N GLY A 195 -19.07 -1.40 -7.14
CA GLY A 195 -20.33 -1.73 -7.79
C GLY A 195 -21.12 -0.46 -8.09
N HIS A 196 -21.82 -0.44 -9.23
CA HIS A 196 -22.56 0.75 -9.64
C HIS A 196 -23.58 1.14 -8.55
N PRO A 197 -23.41 2.31 -7.89
CA PRO A 197 -24.05 2.60 -6.61
C PRO A 197 -25.57 2.60 -6.67
N PHE A 198 -26.13 2.95 -7.82
CA PHE A 198 -27.57 3.09 -8.02
C PHE A 198 -28.20 2.00 -8.88
N LYS A 199 -27.40 1.07 -9.44
CA LYS A 199 -27.90 0.08 -10.39
C LYS A 199 -28.70 -1.01 -9.68
N ALA A 200 -28.32 -1.37 -8.46
CA ALA A 200 -29.09 -2.29 -7.62
C ALA A 200 -30.40 -1.68 -7.12
N ILE A 201 -30.48 -0.36 -7.00
CA ILE A 201 -31.65 0.36 -6.45
C ILE A 201 -32.67 0.65 -7.55
N VAL A 202 -32.23 1.15 -8.71
CA VAL A 202 -33.09 1.50 -9.85
C VAL A 202 -32.56 0.86 -11.14
N PRO A 203 -32.64 -0.48 -11.29
CA PRO A 203 -32.01 -1.19 -12.41
C PRO A 203 -32.44 -0.69 -13.79
N ALA A 204 -33.70 -0.29 -13.95
CA ALA A 204 -34.23 0.20 -15.21
C ALA A 204 -33.59 1.53 -15.65
N LYS A 205 -33.29 2.45 -14.71
CA LYS A 205 -32.69 3.76 -15.02
C LYS A 205 -31.22 3.62 -15.44
N TYR A 206 -30.51 2.67 -14.83
CA TYR A 206 -29.07 2.42 -15.03
C TYR A 206 -28.81 1.12 -15.80
N ALA A 207 -29.78 0.70 -16.63
CA ALA A 207 -29.69 -0.57 -17.32
C ALA A 207 -28.51 -0.61 -18.29
N GLY A 208 -28.19 0.52 -18.95
CA GLY A 208 -27.08 0.67 -19.89
C GLY A 208 -25.73 1.04 -19.26
N ASP A 209 -25.70 1.29 -17.94
CA ASP A 209 -24.50 1.69 -17.23
C ASP A 209 -23.62 0.48 -16.90
N PRO A 210 -22.31 0.67 -16.70
CA PRO A 210 -21.44 -0.43 -16.33
C PRO A 210 -21.81 -1.05 -14.98
N ASP A 211 -21.42 -2.31 -14.75
CA ASP A 211 -21.68 -3.00 -13.48
C ASP A 211 -20.83 -2.42 -12.34
N GLN A 212 -19.66 -1.89 -12.68
CA GLN A 212 -18.73 -1.27 -11.75
C GLN A 212 -18.26 0.08 -12.30
N VAL A 213 -18.09 1.04 -11.41
CA VAL A 213 -17.66 2.40 -11.73
C VAL A 213 -16.36 2.75 -11.00
N ILE A 214 -15.64 3.75 -11.51
CA ILE A 214 -14.42 4.26 -10.90
C ILE A 214 -14.75 5.53 -10.13
N LEU A 215 -14.51 5.48 -8.81
CA LEU A 215 -14.51 6.65 -7.95
C LEU A 215 -13.08 7.14 -7.79
N MET A 216 -12.84 8.37 -8.21
CA MET A 216 -11.57 9.05 -8.02
C MET A 216 -11.68 9.97 -6.82
N PHE A 217 -10.79 9.78 -5.86
CA PHE A 217 -10.66 10.61 -4.68
C PHE A 217 -9.45 11.51 -4.82
N GLU A 218 -9.66 12.79 -4.54
CA GLU A 218 -8.62 13.80 -4.49
C GLU A 218 -8.58 14.39 -3.09
N ASN A 219 -7.44 14.28 -2.42
CA ASN A 219 -7.21 14.91 -1.13
C ASN A 219 -6.21 16.05 -1.31
N LEU A 220 -6.62 17.28 -1.02
CA LEU A 220 -5.73 18.44 -0.98
C LEU A 220 -5.79 19.06 0.41
N ARG A 221 -4.71 18.93 1.19
CA ARG A 221 -4.60 19.46 2.56
C ARG A 221 -5.78 19.07 3.46
N SER A 222 -6.23 17.82 3.39
CA SER A 222 -7.40 17.27 4.12
C SER A 222 -8.77 17.73 3.61
N ASN A 223 -8.83 18.43 2.48
CA ASN A 223 -10.07 18.61 1.72
C ASN A 223 -10.19 17.45 0.74
N LEU A 224 -11.00 16.46 1.12
CA LEU A 224 -11.25 15.30 0.28
C LEU A 224 -12.44 15.58 -0.63
N ALA A 225 -12.31 15.22 -1.90
CA ALA A 225 -13.39 15.20 -2.87
C ALA A 225 -13.45 13.84 -3.57
N VAL A 226 -14.61 13.49 -4.08
CA VAL A 226 -14.87 12.29 -4.86
C VAL A 226 -15.54 12.65 -6.17
N THR A 227 -15.13 11.99 -7.24
CA THR A 227 -15.74 12.13 -8.58
C THR A 227 -15.95 10.74 -9.14
N CYS A 228 -17.13 10.46 -9.71
CA CYS A 228 -17.30 9.26 -10.52
C CYS A 228 -16.85 9.54 -11.96
N ILE A 229 -15.69 9.01 -12.36
CA ILE A 229 -15.05 9.33 -13.65
C ILE A 229 -15.43 8.37 -14.78
N THR A 230 -16.27 7.37 -14.50
CA THR A 230 -16.84 6.46 -15.52
C THR A 230 -18.36 6.38 -15.43
N CYS A 231 -19.00 7.28 -14.68
CA CYS A 231 -20.45 7.35 -14.62
C CYS A 231 -21.00 8.12 -15.82
N ALA A 232 -22.22 7.79 -16.23
CA ALA A 232 -22.96 8.60 -17.20
C ALA A 232 -23.33 9.97 -16.59
N GLU A 233 -23.50 10.97 -17.44
CA GLU A 233 -23.99 12.30 -17.05
C GLU A 233 -25.50 12.26 -16.78
N VAL A 234 -25.86 11.66 -15.65
CA VAL A 234 -27.24 11.50 -15.20
C VAL A 234 -27.44 12.08 -13.80
N PRO A 235 -28.65 12.58 -13.49
CA PRO A 235 -28.96 13.09 -12.16
C PRO A 235 -28.78 12.03 -11.07
N ILE A 236 -28.27 12.46 -9.91
CA ILE A 236 -28.24 11.64 -8.70
C ILE A 236 -29.67 11.25 -8.28
N LEU A 237 -29.82 10.15 -7.53
CA LEU A 237 -31.14 9.64 -7.15
C LEU A 237 -31.91 10.62 -6.25
N ASP A 238 -31.25 11.17 -5.23
CA ASP A 238 -31.88 12.04 -4.23
C ASP A 238 -31.25 13.44 -4.23
N TRP A 239 -32.06 14.44 -4.57
CA TRP A 239 -31.70 15.86 -4.50
C TRP A 239 -32.93 16.70 -4.16
N THR A 240 -32.73 17.89 -3.60
CA THR A 240 -33.82 18.77 -3.17
C THR A 240 -33.57 20.22 -3.59
N THR A 241 -34.63 20.90 -4.03
CA THR A 241 -34.66 22.35 -4.27
C THR A 241 -35.31 23.12 -3.13
N ASP A 242 -35.70 22.47 -2.04
CA ASP A 242 -36.26 23.17 -0.89
C ASP A 242 -35.11 23.83 -0.09
N PRO A 243 -35.05 25.16 0.02
CA PRO A 243 -34.02 25.86 0.79
C PRO A 243 -33.99 25.46 2.26
N ASN A 244 -35.10 24.93 2.80
CA ASN A 244 -35.24 24.52 4.19
C ASN A 244 -35.00 23.02 4.41
N ALA A 245 -34.84 22.24 3.34
CA ALA A 245 -34.43 20.83 3.36
C ALA A 245 -32.94 20.69 3.68
N VAL A 246 -32.52 21.43 4.70
CA VAL A 246 -31.22 21.36 5.32
C VAL A 246 -31.23 20.15 6.25
N SER A 247 -30.46 19.14 5.88
CA SER A 247 -30.16 17.97 6.71
C SER A 247 -29.78 18.37 8.14
N ALA A 248 -30.09 17.54 9.15
CA ALA A 248 -29.75 17.80 10.55
C ALA A 248 -28.24 18.11 10.74
N GLU A 249 -27.42 17.48 9.90
CA GLU A 249 -25.99 17.65 9.69
C GLU A 249 -25.59 19.09 9.38
N LEU A 250 -26.11 19.66 8.29
CA LEU A 250 -25.88 21.07 7.92
C LEU A 250 -26.41 22.05 8.99
N ARG A 251 -27.58 21.76 9.59
CA ARG A 251 -28.10 22.56 10.71
C ARG A 251 -27.14 22.55 11.89
N SER A 252 -26.53 21.40 12.17
CA SER A 252 -25.55 21.28 13.24
C SER A 252 -24.37 22.22 13.01
N VAL A 253 -23.85 22.38 11.78
CA VAL A 253 -22.76 23.33 11.45
C VAL A 253 -23.17 24.80 11.35
N GLY A 254 -24.43 25.14 11.66
CA GLY A 254 -24.93 26.51 11.59
C GLY A 254 -25.48 26.91 10.23
N VAL A 255 -25.60 25.96 9.28
CA VAL A 255 -26.28 26.20 8.00
C VAL A 255 -27.78 26.09 8.25
N THR A 256 -28.50 27.19 8.07
CA THR A 256 -29.95 27.26 8.30
C THR A 256 -30.75 27.19 7.00
N ARG A 257 -30.10 27.42 5.85
CA ARG A 257 -30.66 27.26 4.50
C ARG A 257 -29.60 26.73 3.54
N LEU A 258 -30.02 25.92 2.57
CA LEU A 258 -29.14 25.49 1.48
C LEU A 258 -28.74 26.72 0.64
N PRO A 259 -27.46 26.83 0.21
CA PRO A 259 -27.03 27.89 -0.69
C PRO A 259 -27.85 27.94 -1.99
N ASP A 260 -28.24 29.14 -2.43
CA ASP A 260 -29.02 29.34 -3.66
C ASP A 260 -28.42 28.66 -4.90
N VAL A 261 -27.09 28.52 -4.96
CA VAL A 261 -26.41 27.83 -6.06
C VAL A 261 -26.76 26.34 -6.15
N LEU A 262 -27.02 25.67 -5.01
CA LEU A 262 -27.43 24.26 -4.97
C LEU A 262 -28.90 24.08 -5.35
N LEU A 263 -29.73 25.12 -5.17
CA LEU A 263 -31.17 25.08 -5.42
C LEU A 263 -31.54 25.31 -6.89
N ARG A 264 -30.61 25.85 -7.69
CA ARG A 264 -30.84 26.25 -9.09
C ARG A 264 -30.38 25.22 -10.12
N ARG A 265 -29.84 24.07 -9.70
CA ARG A 265 -29.33 23.04 -10.62
C ARG A 265 -29.63 21.63 -10.13
N VAL A 266 -29.71 20.70 -11.08
CA VAL A 266 -29.82 19.26 -10.79
C VAL A 266 -28.40 18.70 -10.71
N PRO A 267 -27.94 18.19 -9.56
CA PRO A 267 -26.61 17.62 -9.43
C PRO A 267 -26.45 16.34 -10.25
N MET A 268 -25.38 16.26 -11.04
CA MET A 268 -25.04 15.10 -11.85
C MET A 268 -24.09 14.14 -11.14
N LEU A 269 -24.17 12.86 -11.49
CA LEU A 269 -23.34 11.80 -10.93
C LEU A 269 -21.84 11.96 -11.24
N THR A 270 -21.52 12.68 -12.31
CA THR A 270 -20.15 13.01 -12.75
C THR A 270 -19.58 14.24 -12.04
N GLU A 271 -20.38 14.96 -11.24
CA GLU A 271 -19.90 16.12 -10.50
C GLU A 271 -18.93 15.70 -9.39
N THR A 272 -17.90 16.53 -9.18
CA THR A 272 -17.01 16.39 -8.04
C THR A 272 -17.74 16.79 -6.77
N MET A 273 -17.91 15.84 -5.86
CA MET A 273 -18.58 16.03 -4.58
C MET A 273 -17.55 16.16 -3.45
N PRO A 274 -17.67 17.14 -2.54
CA PRO A 274 -16.84 17.19 -1.36
C PRO A 274 -17.17 16.02 -0.42
N VAL A 275 -16.16 15.30 0.04
CA VAL A 275 -16.31 14.29 1.09
C VAL A 275 -16.04 14.96 2.43
N TRP A 276 -17.11 15.13 3.21
CA TRP A 276 -17.04 15.80 4.52
C TRP A 276 -16.49 14.86 5.59
N LEU A 277 -15.16 14.78 5.68
CA LEU A 277 -14.48 14.07 6.76
C LEU A 277 -14.32 14.97 8.00
N PRO A 278 -14.07 14.39 9.20
CA PRO A 278 -13.91 15.17 10.42
C PRO A 278 -12.85 16.28 10.27
N PRO A 279 -13.17 17.53 10.65
CA PRO A 279 -12.24 18.65 10.52
C PRO A 279 -11.07 18.51 11.50
N ARG A 280 -9.96 19.20 11.20
CA ARG A 280 -8.73 19.22 12.03
C ARG A 280 -8.09 17.84 12.24
N ARG A 281 -8.35 16.91 11.33
CA ARG A 281 -7.71 15.59 11.28
C ARG A 281 -7.02 15.39 9.94
N ARG A 282 -6.08 14.44 9.91
CA ARG A 282 -5.37 14.02 8.69
C ARG A 282 -5.93 12.67 8.24
N HIS A 283 -6.32 12.59 6.99
CA HIS A 283 -7.04 11.43 6.45
C HIS A 283 -6.18 10.67 5.45
N ALA A 284 -6.05 9.36 5.63
CA ALA A 284 -5.44 8.47 4.66
C ALA A 284 -6.33 8.31 3.40
N ALA A 285 -5.84 7.58 2.41
CA ALA A 285 -6.66 7.16 1.26
C ALA A 285 -7.84 6.26 1.72
N PRO A 286 -9.02 6.34 1.08
CA PRO A 286 -10.16 5.47 1.41
C PRO A 286 -9.87 4.02 1.02
N HIS A 287 -9.77 3.09 1.94
CA HIS A 287 -9.66 1.67 1.64
C HIS A 287 -11.02 1.10 1.23
N LEU A 288 -11.03 0.06 0.39
CA LEU A 288 -12.24 -0.69 0.04
C LEU A 288 -12.27 -2.01 0.83
N LEU A 289 -13.40 -2.29 1.47
CA LEU A 289 -13.74 -3.61 1.98
C LEU A 289 -15.05 -4.07 1.36
N VAL A 290 -15.11 -5.34 0.95
CA VAL A 290 -16.35 -5.96 0.48
C VAL A 290 -16.86 -6.92 1.53
N ASP A 291 -18.10 -6.72 1.99
CA ASP A 291 -18.68 -7.56 3.04
C ASP A 291 -19.19 -8.91 2.51
N GLY A 292 -19.62 -9.78 3.42
CA GLY A 292 -20.17 -11.09 3.09
C GLY A 292 -21.41 -11.10 2.20
N THR A 293 -22.12 -9.97 2.10
CA THR A 293 -23.29 -9.80 1.22
C THR A 293 -22.90 -9.24 -0.15
N GLY A 294 -21.62 -8.92 -0.34
CA GLY A 294 -21.10 -8.33 -1.57
C GLY A 294 -21.26 -6.81 -1.64
N ARG A 295 -21.56 -6.13 -0.53
CA ARG A 295 -21.63 -4.66 -0.49
C ARG A 295 -20.24 -4.06 -0.28
N ASP A 296 -20.03 -2.93 -0.94
CA ASP A 296 -18.78 -2.19 -0.92
C ASP A 296 -18.79 -1.14 0.19
N HIS A 297 -17.76 -1.16 1.03
CA HIS A 297 -17.55 -0.20 2.12
C HIS A 297 -16.27 0.58 1.87
N LEU A 298 -16.39 1.91 1.81
CA LEU A 298 -15.25 2.82 1.70
C LEU A 298 -14.85 3.29 3.09
N ILE A 299 -13.56 3.17 3.41
CA ILE A 299 -13.07 3.25 4.78
C ILE A 299 -11.88 4.19 4.86
N TRP A 300 -11.98 5.27 5.63
CA TRP A 300 -10.86 6.16 5.92
C TRP A 300 -10.27 5.89 7.28
N MET A 301 -8.94 5.84 7.35
CA MET A 301 -8.21 6.02 8.60
C MET A 301 -7.93 7.51 8.82
N SER A 302 -8.40 8.07 9.93
CA SER A 302 -8.33 9.50 10.24
C SER A 302 -7.62 9.78 11.56
N ARG A 303 -6.53 10.56 11.51
CA ARG A 303 -5.62 10.79 12.66
C ARG A 303 -5.74 12.22 13.20
N ASN A 304 -5.68 12.38 14.52
CA ASN A 304 -5.73 13.69 15.18
C ASN A 304 -4.46 14.52 14.89
N ASN A 305 -3.28 13.90 15.06
CA ASN A 305 -1.98 14.50 14.76
C ASN A 305 -1.14 13.49 13.95
N SER A 306 -0.08 13.98 13.32
CA SER A 306 0.92 13.16 12.62
C SER A 306 1.57 12.12 13.52
N GLU A 307 1.61 12.43 14.81
CA GLU A 307 2.27 11.66 15.84
C GLU A 307 1.32 10.66 16.50
N ASN A 308 0.02 10.70 16.26
CA ASN A 308 -0.93 9.79 16.92
C ASN A 308 -1.39 8.69 15.94
N SER A 309 -1.29 7.42 16.34
CA SER A 309 -1.90 6.25 15.70
C SER A 309 -3.41 6.22 15.89
N VAL A 310 -3.95 7.03 16.81
CA VAL A 310 -5.39 7.16 17.06
C VAL A 310 -6.09 7.43 15.74
N SER A 311 -6.67 6.36 15.20
CA SER A 311 -7.31 6.37 13.89
C SER A 311 -8.80 6.27 14.13
N CYS A 312 -9.52 7.25 13.65
CA CYS A 312 -10.94 7.09 13.44
C CYS A 312 -11.11 6.33 12.12
N ILE A 313 -11.70 5.13 12.17
CA ILE A 313 -12.24 4.48 10.98
C ILE A 313 -13.58 5.16 10.64
N VAL A 314 -13.67 5.77 9.47
CA VAL A 314 -14.92 6.29 8.89
C VAL A 314 -15.36 5.32 7.81
N GLY A 315 -16.51 4.67 7.96
CA GLY A 315 -17.11 3.84 6.90
C GLY A 315 -18.20 4.62 6.14
N ALA A 316 -18.19 4.55 4.81
CA ALA A 316 -19.24 5.12 3.96
C ALA A 316 -19.67 4.14 2.84
N ASP A 317 -20.93 4.27 2.44
CA ASP A 317 -21.49 3.64 1.25
C ASP A 317 -21.18 4.52 0.02
N ALA A 318 -20.67 3.91 -1.05
CA ALA A 318 -20.39 4.57 -2.31
C ALA A 318 -21.61 5.33 -2.86
N ALA A 319 -22.82 4.77 -2.73
CA ALA A 319 -24.05 5.43 -3.18
C ALA A 319 -24.34 6.72 -2.41
N ARG A 320 -24.05 6.74 -1.11
CA ARG A 320 -24.24 7.93 -0.28
C ARG A 320 -23.22 9.02 -0.61
N LEU A 321 -21.97 8.64 -0.90
CA LEU A 321 -20.90 9.59 -1.22
C LEU A 321 -21.16 10.42 -2.49
N LEU A 322 -21.87 9.84 -3.44
CA LEU A 322 -22.24 10.50 -4.69
C LEU A 322 -23.58 11.24 -4.62
N THR A 323 -24.25 11.21 -3.46
CA THR A 323 -25.41 12.06 -3.19
C THR A 323 -25.00 13.25 -2.31
N ASN A 324 -25.91 14.17 -1.97
CA ASN A 324 -25.61 15.27 -1.04
C ASN A 324 -25.13 14.72 0.32
N THR A 325 -23.82 14.54 0.47
CA THR A 325 -23.19 14.18 1.72
C THR A 325 -23.16 15.41 2.60
N SER A 326 -23.94 15.43 3.67
CA SER A 326 -23.92 16.53 4.64
C SER A 326 -23.06 16.18 5.86
N PRO A 327 -22.42 17.17 6.50
CA PRO A 327 -21.48 16.96 7.61
C PRO A 327 -22.16 16.62 8.93
N ILE A 328 -21.86 15.47 9.53
CA ILE A 328 -22.09 15.32 10.97
C ILE A 328 -20.99 16.09 11.71
N ARG A 329 -21.39 17.08 12.53
CA ARG A 329 -20.47 17.74 13.47
C ARG A 329 -19.81 16.71 14.37
N ASP A 330 -18.49 16.76 14.36
CA ASP A 330 -17.60 16.14 15.34
C ASP A 330 -17.89 14.67 15.68
N LEU A 331 -17.76 13.84 14.64
CA LEU A 331 -18.09 12.43 14.69
C LEU A 331 -17.33 11.61 15.76
N CYS A 332 -16.31 12.14 16.48
CA CYS A 332 -15.66 11.41 17.59
C CYS A 332 -16.42 11.53 18.91
N SER A 333 -17.51 12.30 18.91
CA SER A 333 -18.34 12.48 20.08
C SER A 333 -19.33 11.33 20.25
N VAL A 334 -19.64 11.01 21.50
CA VAL A 334 -20.46 9.87 21.96
C VAL A 334 -21.96 10.01 21.58
N ASP A 335 -22.34 11.13 20.95
CA ASP A 335 -23.73 11.61 20.80
C ASP A 335 -24.19 11.85 19.34
N ALA A 336 -23.56 11.24 18.32
CA ALA A 336 -23.87 11.47 16.90
C ALA A 336 -24.73 10.37 16.22
N GLY A 337 -25.64 10.76 15.29
CA GLY A 337 -26.62 9.91 14.57
C GLY A 337 -26.13 9.14 13.31
N PRO A 338 -27.03 8.62 12.43
CA PRO A 338 -26.89 7.27 11.82
C PRO A 338 -26.37 7.15 10.36
N SER A 339 -25.77 8.17 9.74
CA SER A 339 -25.45 8.14 8.29
C SER A 339 -24.02 7.69 7.91
N LEU A 340 -23.09 7.68 8.86
CA LEU A 340 -21.72 7.14 8.75
C LEU A 340 -21.42 6.27 9.99
N THR A 341 -20.94 5.04 9.82
CA THR A 341 -20.51 4.19 10.94
C THR A 341 -19.06 4.50 11.30
N ARG A 342 -18.79 4.95 12.53
CA ARG A 342 -17.46 5.35 12.99
C ARG A 342 -16.93 4.40 14.05
N VAL A 343 -15.65 4.04 13.97
CA VAL A 343 -14.88 3.46 15.08
C VAL A 343 -13.82 4.47 15.51
N GLU A 344 -13.87 4.99 16.73
CA GLU A 344 -12.67 5.59 17.32
C GLU A 344 -11.76 4.46 17.80
N ILE A 345 -10.50 4.51 17.42
CA ILE A 345 -9.58 3.41 17.68
C ILE A 345 -8.37 4.00 18.35
N ASP A 346 -8.36 3.88 19.67
CA ASP A 346 -7.13 4.02 20.43
C ASP A 346 -6.58 2.62 20.67
N MET A 347 -5.68 2.23 19.78
CA MET A 347 -5.01 0.95 19.83
C MET A 347 -3.52 1.26 19.99
N PHE A 348 -3.05 1.23 21.24
CA PHE A 348 -1.62 1.18 21.61
C PHE A 348 -1.01 -0.14 21.09
N ALA A 349 -0.89 -0.23 19.77
CA ALA A 349 -0.69 -1.46 19.02
C ALA A 349 -0.18 -1.15 17.60
N SER A 350 0.23 -2.16 16.85
CA SER A 350 0.52 -2.01 15.41
C SER A 350 -0.65 -1.34 14.68
N SER A 351 -0.42 -0.45 13.70
CA SER A 351 -1.46 0.29 12.92
C SER A 351 -2.82 -0.41 12.90
N PRO A 352 -3.91 0.22 13.39
CA PRO A 352 -5.22 -0.41 13.40
C PRO A 352 -5.68 -0.70 11.98
N LEU A 353 -6.21 -1.89 11.72
CA LEU A 353 -6.70 -2.31 10.41
C LEU A 353 -8.22 -2.52 10.43
N PRO A 354 -8.94 -2.02 9.42
CA PRO A 354 -10.35 -2.31 9.26
C PRO A 354 -10.54 -3.78 8.86
N MET A 355 -11.52 -4.44 9.47
CA MET A 355 -11.82 -5.84 9.22
C MET A 355 -13.34 -6.09 9.28
N GLU A 356 -13.86 -6.86 8.33
CA GLU A 356 -15.22 -7.40 8.41
C GLU A 356 -15.24 -8.64 9.29
N VAL A 357 -16.21 -8.70 10.22
CA VAL A 357 -16.43 -9.85 11.09
C VAL A 357 -17.82 -10.43 10.82
N PRO A 358 -17.90 -11.63 10.20
CA PRO A 358 -19.17 -12.26 9.86
C PRO A 358 -20.08 -12.43 11.07
N GLY A 359 -21.35 -12.07 10.94
CA GLY A 359 -22.38 -12.32 11.96
C GLY A 359 -22.25 -11.44 13.21
N SER A 360 -21.39 -10.43 13.19
CA SER A 360 -21.25 -9.49 14.28
C SER A 360 -22.30 -8.35 14.20
N PRO A 361 -22.72 -7.74 15.33
CA PRO A 361 -23.69 -6.65 15.33
C PRO A 361 -23.21 -5.42 14.55
N ASP A 362 -21.92 -5.11 14.68
CA ASP A 362 -21.23 -4.16 13.80
C ASP A 362 -20.59 -4.90 12.63
N ILE A 363 -20.67 -4.33 11.42
CA ILE A 363 -20.09 -4.99 10.24
C ILE A 363 -18.57 -4.83 10.20
N ILE A 364 -18.06 -3.68 10.64
CA ILE A 364 -16.64 -3.31 10.53
C ILE A 364 -16.05 -3.07 11.92
N TYR A 365 -14.93 -3.74 12.18
CA TYR A 365 -14.11 -3.56 13.37
C TYR A 365 -12.75 -3.02 13.01
N ALA A 366 -12.15 -2.33 13.96
CA ALA A 366 -10.73 -2.11 14.00
C ALA A 366 -10.04 -3.27 14.71
N THR A 367 -8.91 -3.70 14.16
CA THR A 367 -8.14 -4.84 14.67
C THR A 367 -6.65 -4.53 14.65
N SER A 368 -5.91 -5.11 15.59
CA SER A 368 -4.45 -5.07 15.61
C SER A 368 -3.88 -6.10 16.56
N ILE A 369 -2.56 -6.23 16.52
CA ILE A 369 -1.79 -6.99 17.51
C ILE A 369 -0.96 -6.03 18.37
N SER A 370 -0.87 -6.33 19.66
CA SER A 370 -0.03 -5.61 20.61
C SER A 370 0.52 -6.57 21.65
N PRO A 371 1.83 -6.58 21.89
CA PRO A 371 2.42 -7.25 23.03
C PRO A 371 2.60 -6.31 24.22
N GLN A 372 2.02 -5.10 24.21
CA GLN A 372 2.22 -4.14 25.30
C GLN A 372 1.21 -4.29 26.44
N LYS A 373 0.25 -5.22 26.31
CA LYS A 373 -0.88 -5.34 27.24
C LYS A 373 -0.58 -6.14 28.51
N THR A 374 0.49 -6.95 28.51
CA THR A 374 0.91 -7.71 29.70
C THR A 374 2.32 -7.31 30.12
N ARG A 375 2.65 -7.56 31.40
CA ARG A 375 3.99 -7.31 31.94
C ARG A 375 5.04 -8.23 31.31
N GLU A 376 4.62 -9.44 30.93
CA GLU A 376 5.43 -10.43 30.21
C GLU A 376 5.52 -10.17 28.70
N HIS A 377 4.88 -9.10 28.20
CA HIS A 377 4.83 -8.75 26.79
C HIS A 377 4.26 -9.84 25.87
N ASP A 378 3.27 -10.58 26.33
CA ASP A 378 2.57 -11.60 25.55
C ASP A 378 1.75 -10.96 24.42
N LEU A 379 1.76 -11.60 23.24
CA LEU A 379 1.00 -11.09 22.11
C LEU A 379 -0.50 -11.08 22.40
N SER A 380 -1.13 -9.93 22.18
CA SER A 380 -2.56 -9.74 22.37
C SER A 380 -3.21 -9.25 21.08
N PHE A 381 -4.40 -9.77 20.78
CA PHE A 381 -5.25 -9.27 19.70
C PHE A 381 -6.20 -8.22 20.25
N CYS A 382 -6.10 -7.02 19.75
CA CYS A 382 -6.93 -5.90 20.17
C CYS A 382 -8.02 -5.66 19.12
N SER A 383 -9.22 -5.32 19.58
CA SER A 383 -10.31 -4.98 18.67
C SER A 383 -11.24 -3.91 19.21
N ARG A 384 -11.89 -3.20 18.29
CA ARG A 384 -12.89 -2.20 18.63
C ARG A 384 -13.97 -2.08 17.56
N SER A 385 -15.22 -2.02 18.01
CA SER A 385 -16.39 -1.85 17.14
C SER A 385 -16.82 -0.40 17.04
N ALA A 386 -17.56 -0.08 15.97
CA ALA A 386 -18.08 1.25 15.72
C ALA A 386 -19.12 1.69 16.75
N SER A 387 -20.02 0.79 17.15
CA SER A 387 -21.11 1.12 18.08
C SER A 387 -20.70 1.12 19.55
N ARG A 388 -19.45 0.76 19.91
CA ARG A 388 -19.01 0.71 21.31
C ARG A 388 -18.61 2.10 21.82
N LYS A 389 -19.38 2.63 22.78
CA LYS A 389 -19.07 3.91 23.47
C LYS A 389 -17.77 3.78 24.29
N VAL A 390 -17.01 4.89 24.38
CA VAL A 390 -15.88 5.00 25.33
C VAL A 390 -16.44 5.18 26.73
N GLU A 391 -16.18 4.23 27.64
CA GLU A 391 -16.68 4.29 29.01
C GLU A 391 -15.61 4.85 29.96
N GLY A 392 -15.58 6.17 30.14
CA GLY A 392 -14.76 6.84 31.18
C GLY A 392 -13.24 6.85 30.94
N THR A 393 -12.49 7.27 31.95
CA THR A 393 -11.02 7.48 31.90
C THR A 393 -10.19 6.22 32.12
N GLY A 394 -10.83 5.08 32.40
CA GLY A 394 -10.18 3.80 32.71
C GLY A 394 -10.65 2.60 31.88
N ASP A 395 -11.56 2.77 30.91
CA ASP A 395 -11.75 1.76 29.86
C ASP A 395 -10.46 1.73 29.06
N ASP A 396 -9.74 0.62 29.15
CA ASP A 396 -8.59 0.34 28.32
C ASP A 396 -9.10 0.44 26.87
N ARG A 397 -8.76 1.55 26.20
CA ARG A 397 -9.56 2.10 25.09
C ARG A 397 -9.70 1.12 23.90
N SER A 398 -8.87 0.09 23.86
CA SER A 398 -9.07 -1.16 23.13
C SER A 398 -9.07 -2.34 24.11
N LYS A 399 -10.17 -3.13 24.11
CA LYS A 399 -10.20 -4.42 24.81
C LYS A 399 -9.42 -5.42 23.97
N CYS A 400 -8.51 -6.16 24.60
CA CYS A 400 -7.64 -7.11 23.93
C CYS A 400 -7.81 -8.51 24.51
N VAL A 401 -7.63 -9.51 23.65
CA VAL A 401 -7.56 -10.92 24.00
C VAL A 401 -6.08 -11.31 23.95
N THR A 402 -5.50 -11.61 25.10
CA THR A 402 -4.12 -12.09 25.20
C THR A 402 -4.07 -13.56 24.81
N PHE A 403 -3.14 -13.89 23.91
CA PHE A 403 -2.86 -15.27 23.55
C PHE A 403 -2.07 -15.96 24.68
N THR A 404 -2.38 -17.21 24.96
CA THR A 404 -1.81 -17.96 26.10
C THR A 404 -0.79 -19.01 25.66
N GLU A 405 -0.71 -19.24 24.34
CA GLU A 405 0.16 -20.18 23.68
C GLU A 405 1.64 -19.81 23.91
N ALA A 406 2.48 -20.79 24.25
CA ALA A 406 3.87 -20.56 24.65
C ALA A 406 4.71 -19.94 23.51
N GLU A 407 4.33 -20.18 22.26
CA GLU A 407 4.99 -19.70 21.05
C GLU A 407 4.86 -18.19 20.83
N VAL A 408 3.90 -17.54 21.49
CA VAL A 408 3.64 -16.10 21.41
C VAL A 408 3.82 -15.39 22.76
N ARG A 409 4.34 -16.11 23.77
CA ARG A 409 4.83 -15.53 25.02
C ARG A 409 6.12 -14.77 24.76
N ASP A 410 6.31 -13.65 25.46
CA ASP A 410 7.34 -12.67 25.12
C ASP A 410 7.26 -12.24 23.64
N GLY A 411 6.08 -11.81 23.17
CA GLY A 411 5.81 -11.48 21.77
C GLY A 411 6.79 -10.50 21.12
N ALA A 412 7.53 -9.72 21.90
CA ALA A 412 8.69 -8.94 21.45
C ALA A 412 9.81 -9.80 20.79
N GLY A 413 9.93 -11.07 21.18
CA GLY A 413 10.88 -12.06 20.65
C GLY A 413 10.43 -12.75 19.35
N LEU A 414 9.25 -12.42 18.82
CA LEU A 414 8.84 -12.75 17.44
C LEU A 414 9.38 -11.73 16.41
N GLY A 415 10.22 -10.78 16.87
CA GLY A 415 10.79 -9.72 16.06
C GLY A 415 9.87 -8.54 15.86
N ALA A 416 10.42 -7.47 15.25
CA ALA A 416 9.61 -6.45 14.61
C ALA A 416 8.80 -7.13 13.50
N PHE A 417 7.54 -7.46 13.78
CA PHE A 417 6.62 -8.09 12.84
C PHE A 417 6.80 -7.46 11.45
N GLN A 418 7.07 -8.29 10.45
CA GLN A 418 6.96 -7.87 9.06
C GLN A 418 5.48 -7.64 8.80
N ASN A 419 5.00 -6.46 9.15
CA ASN A 419 3.61 -6.19 9.11
C ASN A 419 3.18 -5.87 7.66
N PHE A 420 3.07 -6.94 6.86
CA PHE A 420 2.10 -7.10 5.78
C PHE A 420 0.89 -7.86 6.30
N PRO A 421 0.10 -7.27 7.22
CA PRO A 421 -1.10 -7.93 7.68
C PRO A 421 -2.04 -8.09 6.50
N LEU A 422 -2.55 -9.29 6.35
CA LEU A 422 -3.56 -9.60 5.34
C LEU A 422 -4.88 -9.80 6.06
N VAL A 423 -5.80 -8.92 5.73
CA VAL A 423 -7.14 -8.94 6.31
C VAL A 423 -8.05 -9.68 5.33
N ARG A 424 -8.59 -10.80 5.81
CA ARG A 424 -9.68 -11.53 5.18
C ARG A 424 -10.90 -11.43 6.08
N ARG A 425 -12.04 -11.80 5.50
CA ARG A 425 -13.30 -11.89 6.23
C ARG A 425 -13.16 -12.85 7.43
N GLY A 426 -13.28 -12.35 8.66
CA GLY A 426 -13.15 -13.18 9.88
C GLY A 426 -11.78 -13.83 10.10
N GLN A 427 -10.72 -13.43 9.38
CA GLN A 427 -9.37 -13.94 9.56
C GLN A 427 -8.30 -12.86 9.33
N GLN A 428 -7.29 -12.82 10.19
CA GLN A 428 -6.11 -11.98 10.02
C GLN A 428 -4.84 -12.81 9.96
N ILE A 429 -3.94 -12.47 9.04
CA ILE A 429 -2.67 -13.18 8.85
C ILE A 429 -1.52 -12.20 9.05
N TYR A 430 -0.53 -12.61 9.83
CA TYR A 430 0.69 -11.83 10.09
C TYR A 430 1.93 -12.63 9.71
N PHE A 431 2.88 -11.96 9.06
CA PHE A 431 4.22 -12.48 8.84
C PHE A 431 5.17 -11.88 9.87
N ALA A 432 5.76 -12.73 10.70
CA ALA A 432 6.82 -12.36 11.61
C ALA A 432 8.15 -12.82 11.02
N ARG A 433 9.16 -11.96 11.07
CA ARG A 433 10.55 -12.30 10.76
C ARG A 433 11.36 -12.04 12.00
N ASP A 434 12.41 -12.85 12.17
CA ASP A 434 13.25 -12.96 13.37
C ASP A 434 12.83 -14.15 14.25
N LEU A 435 13.52 -15.26 14.05
CA LEU A 435 13.56 -16.36 14.99
C LEU A 435 15.00 -16.77 15.22
N ALA A 436 15.70 -15.94 16.00
CA ALA A 436 16.94 -16.30 16.67
C ALA A 436 18.10 -16.65 15.74
N GLN A 437 19.10 -15.76 15.65
CA GLN A 437 20.45 -16.17 15.27
C GLN A 437 21.06 -17.05 16.37
N ARG A 438 20.72 -18.35 16.37
CA ARG A 438 21.51 -19.38 17.08
C ARG A 438 22.68 -19.75 16.19
N THR A 439 23.74 -18.95 16.22
CA THR A 439 25.05 -19.42 15.78
C THR A 439 25.98 -19.42 16.97
N ASP A 440 26.31 -20.63 17.44
CA ASP A 440 27.34 -20.85 18.45
C ASP A 440 28.76 -20.62 17.89
N SER A 441 28.90 -20.39 16.57
CA SER A 441 30.16 -20.15 15.86
C SER A 441 30.59 -18.67 15.91
N PRO A 442 31.73 -18.34 16.53
CA PRO A 442 32.26 -16.96 16.55
C PRO A 442 32.63 -16.44 15.17
N LEU A 443 33.03 -17.34 14.26
CA LEU A 443 33.53 -17.00 12.92
C LEU A 443 32.37 -16.71 11.96
N THR A 444 31.29 -17.49 12.07
CA THR A 444 30.03 -17.23 11.36
C THR A 444 29.39 -15.93 11.86
N ALA A 445 29.41 -15.68 13.17
CA ALA A 445 28.95 -14.42 13.75
C ALA A 445 29.76 -13.20 13.28
N ALA A 446 31.10 -13.33 13.17
CA ALA A 446 31.95 -12.26 12.64
C ALA A 446 31.72 -12.01 11.15
N TRP A 447 31.53 -13.06 10.35
CA TRP A 447 31.24 -12.95 8.92
C TRP A 447 29.85 -12.34 8.65
N GLN A 448 28.82 -12.81 9.37
CA GLN A 448 27.48 -12.21 9.34
C GLN A 448 27.48 -10.76 9.83
N ARG A 449 28.40 -10.37 10.72
CA ARG A 449 28.57 -8.97 11.17
C ARG A 449 29.22 -8.09 10.11
N ALA A 450 30.20 -8.61 9.38
CA ALA A 450 30.92 -7.87 8.35
C ALA A 450 30.18 -7.80 7.01
N PHE A 451 29.40 -8.83 6.68
CA PHE A 451 28.80 -8.98 5.35
C PHE A 451 27.27 -9.16 5.38
N GLY A 452 26.68 -9.50 6.53
CA GLY A 452 25.25 -9.80 6.67
C GLY A 452 24.79 -10.96 5.80
N ASN A 453 23.58 -11.44 6.04
CA ASN A 453 22.78 -11.89 4.90
C ASN A 453 21.97 -10.67 4.47
N THR A 454 21.97 -10.33 3.17
CA THR A 454 21.06 -9.31 2.62
C THR A 454 19.60 -9.66 2.93
N PHE A 455 19.35 -10.95 3.16
CA PHE A 455 18.06 -11.56 3.29
C PHE A 455 17.98 -12.49 4.53
N SER A 456 16.86 -12.45 5.25
CA SER A 456 16.58 -13.24 6.45
C SER A 456 15.60 -14.38 6.11
N PRO A 457 15.99 -15.65 6.21
CA PRO A 457 15.13 -16.72 5.76
C PRO A 457 14.17 -17.20 6.87
N ASP A 458 14.56 -17.12 8.15
CA ASP A 458 13.71 -17.54 9.27
C ASP A 458 12.52 -16.60 9.52
N GLY A 459 11.33 -17.19 9.65
CA GLY A 459 10.10 -16.48 9.95
C GLY A 459 8.98 -17.35 10.50
N ALA A 460 7.86 -16.71 10.84
CA ALA A 460 6.63 -17.37 11.21
C ALA A 460 5.41 -16.68 10.61
N LEU A 461 4.46 -17.47 10.13
CA LEU A 461 3.14 -17.01 9.74
C LEU A 461 2.18 -17.30 10.89
N LEU A 462 1.46 -16.28 11.35
CA LEU A 462 0.41 -16.39 12.36
C LEU A 462 -0.95 -16.25 11.67
N VAL A 463 -1.80 -17.28 11.80
CA VAL A 463 -3.21 -17.24 11.35
C VAL A 463 -4.10 -17.04 12.57
N ILE A 464 -4.82 -15.93 12.59
CA ILE A 464 -5.74 -15.57 13.67
C ILE A 464 -7.16 -15.63 13.10
N ASP A 465 -7.97 -16.55 13.59
CA ASP A 465 -9.40 -16.57 13.28
C ASP A 465 -10.13 -15.64 14.26
N VAL A 466 -11.05 -14.84 13.72
CA VAL A 466 -11.73 -13.76 14.44
C VAL A 466 -13.24 -13.95 14.32
N ALA A 467 -13.92 -13.95 15.47
CA ALA A 467 -15.35 -14.17 15.58
C ALA A 467 -16.03 -13.02 16.35
N PRO A 468 -17.37 -12.89 16.24
CA PRO A 468 -18.15 -11.93 17.01
C PRO A 468 -17.85 -11.99 18.51
N PRO A 469 -18.06 -10.88 19.24
CA PRO A 469 -17.79 -10.86 20.67
C PRO A 469 -18.72 -11.85 21.40
N PRO A 470 -18.22 -12.63 22.39
CA PRO A 470 -19.01 -13.62 23.12
C PRO A 470 -20.06 -12.97 24.05
N VAL A 471 -19.90 -11.68 24.34
CA VAL A 471 -20.82 -10.85 25.13
C VAL A 471 -21.07 -9.57 24.35
N ASP A 472 -22.31 -9.09 24.33
CA ASP A 472 -22.66 -7.82 23.69
C ASP A 472 -21.70 -6.69 24.11
N ARG A 473 -21.10 -6.02 23.12
CA ARG A 473 -20.12 -4.94 23.31
C ARG A 473 -18.79 -5.35 23.98
N GLY A 474 -18.48 -6.64 24.06
CA GLY A 474 -17.15 -7.18 24.38
C GLY A 474 -16.11 -7.01 23.26
N PRO A 475 -14.82 -7.35 23.48
CA PRO A 475 -13.87 -7.48 22.38
C PRO A 475 -14.27 -8.63 21.46
N LEU A 476 -13.87 -8.55 20.19
CA LEU A 476 -13.93 -9.70 19.29
C LEU A 476 -13.25 -10.90 19.92
N SER A 477 -13.81 -12.09 19.69
CA SER A 477 -13.12 -13.33 20.02
C SER A 477 -12.04 -13.56 18.97
N ALA A 478 -10.79 -13.67 19.41
CA ALA A 478 -9.67 -14.00 18.54
C ALA A 478 -8.99 -15.26 19.04
N LYS A 479 -8.70 -16.17 18.12
CA LYS A 479 -8.01 -17.43 18.42
C LYS A 479 -6.86 -17.62 17.45
N LEU A 480 -5.69 -17.95 17.99
CA LEU A 480 -4.56 -18.36 17.19
C LEU A 480 -4.87 -19.75 16.60
N LYS A 481 -5.15 -19.79 15.29
CA LYS A 481 -5.53 -21.01 14.58
C LYS A 481 -4.31 -21.86 14.26
N LYS A 482 -3.27 -21.21 13.73
CA LYS A 482 -2.05 -21.87 13.24
C LYS A 482 -0.86 -20.92 13.35
N ILE A 483 0.29 -21.46 13.77
CA ILE A 483 1.59 -20.84 13.57
C ILE A 483 2.38 -21.74 12.63
N VAL A 484 2.95 -21.17 11.57
CA VAL A 484 3.78 -21.90 10.61
C VAL A 484 5.16 -21.28 10.61
N ARG A 485 6.16 -22.01 11.12
CA ARG A 485 7.56 -21.61 11.00
C ARG A 485 8.04 -21.88 9.57
N PHE A 486 8.91 -21.03 9.05
CA PHE A 486 9.41 -21.17 7.70
C PHE A 486 10.84 -20.63 7.55
N ASP A 487 11.56 -21.20 6.58
CA ASP A 487 12.91 -20.84 6.19
C ASP A 487 12.88 -20.39 4.71
N ILE A 488 12.33 -19.21 4.48
CA ILE A 488 12.08 -18.64 3.14
C ILE A 488 12.69 -17.25 3.09
N ASP A 489 13.65 -17.06 2.19
CA ASP A 489 14.30 -15.77 1.95
C ASP A 489 13.28 -14.62 1.71
N ASP A 490 13.50 -13.46 2.31
CA ASP A 490 12.68 -12.25 2.19
C ASP A 490 12.80 -11.52 0.85
N ARG A 491 13.67 -11.97 -0.06
CA ARG A 491 13.58 -11.62 -1.49
C ARG A 491 12.23 -11.99 -2.09
N PHE A 492 11.50 -12.90 -1.45
CA PHE A 492 10.15 -13.30 -1.80
C PHE A 492 9.07 -12.48 -1.08
N ASP A 493 9.40 -11.37 -0.44
CA ASP A 493 8.42 -10.43 0.08
C ASP A 493 8.10 -9.32 -0.95
N PRO A 494 6.85 -8.85 -1.07
CA PRO A 494 5.70 -9.26 -0.28
C PRO A 494 5.05 -10.56 -0.77
N MET A 495 4.64 -11.41 0.17
CA MET A 495 3.81 -12.59 -0.08
C MET A 495 2.33 -12.24 0.04
N MET A 496 1.54 -12.49 -1.00
CA MET A 496 0.14 -12.07 -1.10
C MET A 496 -0.80 -13.24 -1.41
N PRO A 497 -2.03 -13.28 -0.88
CA PRO A 497 -2.91 -14.41 -1.02
C PRO A 497 -3.43 -14.58 -2.46
N ILE A 498 -3.54 -15.81 -2.93
CA ILE A 498 -4.06 -16.08 -4.28
C ILE A 498 -5.59 -16.06 -4.38
N THR A 499 -6.28 -16.18 -3.24
CA THR A 499 -7.75 -16.25 -3.12
C THR A 499 -8.23 -15.62 -1.82
N ARG A 500 -9.54 -15.33 -1.75
CA ARG A 500 -10.25 -14.84 -0.57
C ARG A 500 -10.63 -15.94 0.42
N LYS A 501 -10.55 -17.20 -0.01
CA LYS A 501 -10.87 -18.36 0.83
C LYS A 501 -9.96 -18.40 2.06
N VAL A 502 -10.58 -18.44 3.25
CA VAL A 502 -9.88 -18.39 4.56
C VAL A 502 -9.10 -19.66 4.88
N ASP A 503 -9.44 -20.77 4.24
CA ASP A 503 -8.78 -22.07 4.35
C ASP A 503 -7.62 -22.24 3.36
N ASP A 504 -7.55 -21.41 2.32
CA ASP A 504 -6.45 -21.45 1.35
C ASP A 504 -5.31 -20.54 1.80
N LEU A 505 -4.19 -21.16 2.17
CA LEU A 505 -2.96 -20.54 2.62
C LEU A 505 -1.86 -20.59 1.55
N ARG A 506 -2.24 -20.57 0.27
CA ARG A 506 -1.31 -20.37 -0.85
C ARG A 506 -1.11 -18.87 -1.12
N PHE A 507 0.14 -18.46 -1.19
CA PHE A 507 0.56 -17.08 -1.40
C PHE A 507 1.45 -16.99 -2.63
N LEU A 508 1.33 -15.88 -3.35
CA LEU A 508 2.15 -15.52 -4.48
C LEU A 508 3.20 -14.49 -4.07
N SER A 509 4.35 -14.56 -4.73
CA SER A 509 5.41 -13.57 -4.66
C SER A 509 6.03 -13.38 -6.03
N LEU A 510 6.58 -12.19 -6.29
CA LEU A 510 7.35 -11.89 -7.49
C LEU A 510 8.83 -11.85 -7.14
N GLU A 511 9.64 -12.56 -7.93
CA GLU A 511 11.09 -12.50 -7.87
C GLU A 511 11.62 -11.90 -9.17
N ALA A 512 12.25 -10.74 -9.09
CA ALA A 512 12.87 -10.06 -10.22
C ALA A 512 14.38 -10.28 -10.22
N THR A 513 14.88 -11.01 -11.23
CA THR A 513 16.30 -11.13 -11.53
C THR A 513 16.76 -9.97 -12.41
N LYS A 514 18.06 -9.91 -12.76
CA LYS A 514 18.62 -8.84 -13.61
C LYS A 514 17.85 -8.64 -14.93
N SER A 515 17.27 -9.70 -15.51
CA SER A 515 16.62 -9.67 -16.81
C SER A 515 15.20 -10.23 -16.82
N SER A 516 14.80 -11.02 -15.82
CA SER A 516 13.52 -11.73 -15.82
C SER A 516 12.72 -11.51 -14.53
N VAL A 517 11.43 -11.81 -14.60
CA VAL A 517 10.53 -11.93 -13.46
C VAL A 517 10.00 -13.35 -13.39
N HIS A 518 10.05 -13.93 -12.20
CA HIS A 518 9.48 -15.24 -11.91
C HIS A 518 8.38 -15.10 -10.87
N LEU A 519 7.26 -15.77 -11.12
CA LEU A 519 6.19 -15.88 -10.14
C LEU A 519 6.44 -17.11 -9.26
N ARG A 520 6.42 -16.89 -7.95
CA ARG A 520 6.65 -17.91 -6.94
C ARG A 520 5.38 -18.14 -6.14
N MET A 521 5.17 -19.37 -5.70
CA MET A 521 4.07 -19.75 -4.82
C MET A 521 4.60 -20.41 -3.56
N ILE A 522 4.10 -19.98 -2.42
CA ILE A 522 4.39 -20.57 -1.11
C ILE A 522 3.09 -21.10 -0.52
N ASP A 523 3.10 -22.35 -0.07
CA ASP A 523 1.93 -23.01 0.53
C ASP A 523 2.14 -23.19 2.04
N PHE A 524 1.56 -22.30 2.83
CA PHE A 524 1.62 -22.31 4.30
C PHE A 524 0.58 -23.25 4.93
N ALA A 525 -0.21 -23.98 4.13
CA ALA A 525 -1.00 -25.08 4.67
C ALA A 525 -0.08 -26.25 5.11
N LYS A 526 1.12 -26.36 4.52
CA LYS A 526 2.16 -27.32 4.90
C LYS A 526 2.89 -26.90 6.17
N ASP A 527 3.45 -27.88 6.89
CA ASP A 527 4.22 -27.63 8.12
C ASP A 527 5.63 -27.10 7.83
N ASN A 528 6.20 -27.46 6.67
CA ASN A 528 7.45 -26.92 6.16
C ASN A 528 7.21 -26.30 4.78
N PRO A 529 6.75 -25.04 4.72
CA PRO A 529 6.45 -24.37 3.46
C PRO A 529 7.72 -24.13 2.65
N SER A 530 7.63 -24.34 1.34
CA SER A 530 8.74 -24.16 0.41
C SER A 530 8.33 -23.27 -0.76
N VAL A 531 9.31 -22.62 -1.38
CA VAL A 531 9.09 -21.81 -2.57
C VAL A 531 8.92 -22.71 -3.80
N GLY A 532 7.74 -22.65 -4.42
CA GLY A 532 7.43 -23.32 -5.68
C GLY A 532 7.38 -22.34 -6.86
N ASN A 533 7.53 -22.87 -8.07
CA ASN A 533 7.44 -22.09 -9.30
C ASN A 533 5.99 -22.06 -9.80
N VAL A 534 5.58 -20.92 -10.35
CA VAL A 534 4.31 -20.81 -11.08
C VAL A 534 4.62 -20.62 -12.56
N GLN A 535 4.13 -21.55 -13.37
CA GLN A 535 4.30 -21.51 -14.82
C GLN A 535 3.29 -20.55 -15.44
N LEU A 536 3.80 -19.68 -16.32
CA LEU A 536 3.01 -18.82 -17.18
C LEU A 536 3.10 -19.34 -18.61
N MET A 537 1.95 -19.54 -19.24
CA MET A 537 1.85 -20.12 -20.58
C MET A 537 1.25 -19.11 -21.55
N MET A 538 1.87 -18.99 -22.73
CA MET A 538 1.31 -18.33 -23.90
C MET A 538 1.12 -19.35 -25.03
N SER A 539 0.58 -18.93 -26.18
CA SER A 539 0.30 -19.79 -27.34
C SER A 539 1.47 -20.67 -27.80
N ASN A 540 2.71 -20.26 -27.51
CA ASN A 540 3.93 -20.92 -27.96
C ASN A 540 4.67 -21.71 -26.85
N GLY A 541 4.07 -21.85 -25.66
CA GLY A 541 4.67 -22.55 -24.52
C GLY A 541 4.85 -21.70 -23.27
N GLU A 542 5.73 -22.15 -22.38
CA GLU A 542 6.11 -21.43 -21.16
C GLU A 542 6.81 -20.11 -21.52
N VAL A 543 6.51 -19.05 -20.77
CA VAL A 543 7.06 -17.71 -21.01
C VAL A 543 7.73 -17.16 -19.77
N ASP A 544 8.95 -16.67 -19.96
CA ASP A 544 9.62 -15.81 -18.98
C ASP A 544 9.29 -14.35 -19.27
N LEU A 545 8.87 -13.61 -18.26
CA LEU A 545 8.61 -12.18 -18.39
C LEU A 545 9.91 -11.39 -18.19
N ASP A 546 10.14 -10.35 -18.98
CA ASP A 546 11.23 -9.40 -18.75
C ASP A 546 11.08 -8.67 -17.40
N ARG A 547 12.21 -8.28 -16.78
CA ARG A 547 12.26 -7.54 -15.49
C ARG A 547 11.29 -6.36 -15.41
N SER A 548 11.05 -5.65 -16.53
CA SER A 548 10.15 -4.50 -16.56
C SER A 548 8.70 -4.80 -16.14
N TRP A 549 8.23 -6.06 -16.23
CA TRP A 549 6.90 -6.46 -15.76
C TRP A 549 6.74 -6.42 -14.24
N ALA A 550 7.84 -6.43 -13.48
CA ALA A 550 7.78 -6.28 -12.03
C ALA A 550 7.79 -4.80 -11.59
N GLN A 551 8.16 -3.86 -12.46
CA GLN A 551 8.33 -2.44 -12.07
C GLN A 551 7.04 -1.80 -11.55
N ARG A 552 5.88 -2.27 -12.02
CA ARG A 552 4.55 -1.85 -11.54
C ARG A 552 3.91 -2.99 -10.74
N PRO A 553 3.04 -2.67 -9.76
CA PRO A 553 2.38 -3.71 -8.98
C PRO A 553 1.53 -4.65 -9.84
N MET A 554 1.56 -5.94 -9.48
CA MET A 554 0.70 -6.97 -10.07
C MET A 554 -0.58 -7.10 -9.23
N LEU A 555 -1.73 -7.24 -9.89
CA LEU A 555 -3.00 -7.50 -9.21
C LEU A 555 -3.36 -8.99 -9.32
N VAL A 556 -3.84 -9.54 -8.21
CA VAL A 556 -4.50 -10.86 -8.17
C VAL A 556 -5.99 -10.62 -8.10
N VAL A 557 -6.74 -11.18 -9.04
CA VAL A 557 -8.19 -11.00 -9.19
C VAL A 557 -8.86 -12.36 -9.13
N GLU A 558 -9.97 -12.46 -8.40
CA GLU A 558 -10.79 -13.66 -8.33
C GLU A 558 -12.18 -13.33 -8.87
N THR A 559 -12.58 -13.97 -9.97
CA THR A 559 -13.88 -13.73 -10.58
C THR A 559 -14.99 -14.37 -9.76
N ARG A 560 -16.18 -13.76 -9.77
CA ARG A 560 -17.37 -14.24 -9.05
C ARG A 560 -18.32 -15.02 -9.97
N ASP A 561 -17.81 -15.56 -11.07
CA ASP A 561 -18.59 -16.33 -12.03
C ASP A 561 -18.99 -17.70 -11.43
N ALA A 562 -19.93 -18.40 -12.07
CA ALA A 562 -20.32 -19.76 -11.66
C ALA A 562 -19.13 -20.74 -11.59
N ARG A 563 -18.07 -20.47 -12.37
CA ARG A 563 -16.76 -21.11 -12.27
C ARG A 563 -15.70 -20.03 -12.00
N PRO A 564 -15.37 -19.75 -10.72
CA PRO A 564 -14.41 -18.72 -10.36
C PRO A 564 -13.04 -18.96 -10.99
N LYS A 565 -12.45 -17.92 -11.55
CA LYS A 565 -11.09 -17.91 -12.09
C LYS A 565 -10.19 -16.99 -11.26
N THR A 566 -8.96 -17.41 -11.04
CA THR A 566 -7.88 -16.54 -10.58
C THR A 566 -7.21 -15.92 -11.80
N ARG A 567 -7.10 -14.59 -11.82
CA ARG A 567 -6.39 -13.83 -12.84
C ARG A 567 -5.22 -13.08 -12.24
N LEU A 568 -4.11 -13.08 -12.96
CA LEU A 568 -2.91 -12.31 -12.66
C LEU A 568 -2.81 -11.21 -13.70
N VAL A 569 -2.91 -9.96 -13.25
CA VAL A 569 -2.92 -8.79 -14.12
C VAL A 569 -1.62 -8.04 -13.95
N PHE A 570 -0.86 -7.93 -15.03
CA PHE A 570 0.41 -7.24 -15.11
C PHE A 570 0.28 -6.00 -15.99
N SER A 571 1.06 -4.97 -15.65
CA SER A 571 1.29 -3.84 -16.55
C SER A 571 2.75 -3.39 -16.50
N ARG A 572 3.25 -2.84 -17.60
CA ARG A 572 4.54 -2.15 -17.67
C ARG A 572 4.43 -0.95 -18.61
N GLY A 573 5.24 0.07 -18.39
CA GLY A 573 5.21 1.25 -19.23
C GLY A 573 6.61 1.83 -19.42
N GLU A 574 6.87 2.35 -20.62
CA GLU A 574 8.13 3.00 -20.97
C GLU A 574 7.88 4.25 -21.82
N ILE A 575 8.49 5.36 -21.42
CA ILE A 575 8.38 6.63 -22.15
C ILE A 575 9.17 6.51 -23.45
N ALA A 576 8.58 6.96 -24.55
CA ALA A 576 9.25 7.02 -25.84
C ALA A 576 10.23 8.21 -25.87
N ALA A 577 11.40 8.03 -25.27
CA ALA A 577 12.53 8.94 -25.39
C ALA A 577 13.60 8.31 -26.30
N GLU A 578 13.91 8.97 -27.42
CA GLU A 578 15.00 8.56 -28.30
C GLU A 578 16.35 9.00 -27.70
N PRO A 579 17.32 8.09 -27.51
CA PRO A 579 18.63 8.46 -27.00
C PRO A 579 19.30 9.51 -27.90
N GLY A 580 19.68 10.65 -27.31
CA GLY A 580 20.42 11.70 -28.01
C GLY A 580 19.58 12.63 -28.90
N LYS A 581 18.26 12.45 -28.99
CA LYS A 581 17.37 13.43 -29.61
C LYS A 581 16.66 14.27 -28.56
N PRO A 582 16.56 15.59 -28.74
CA PRO A 582 15.74 16.42 -27.87
C PRO A 582 14.29 15.95 -27.97
N LEU A 583 13.66 15.77 -26.81
CA LEU A 583 12.22 15.48 -26.74
C LEU A 583 11.44 16.59 -27.43
N SER A 584 10.39 16.24 -28.16
CA SER A 584 9.52 17.24 -28.78
C SER A 584 8.95 18.14 -27.68
N ALA A 585 9.02 19.46 -27.89
CA ALA A 585 8.50 20.43 -26.93
C ALA A 585 6.96 20.39 -26.80
N THR A 586 6.26 19.68 -27.70
CA THR A 586 4.80 19.71 -27.83
C THR A 586 4.16 18.32 -27.92
N THR A 587 4.97 17.26 -27.96
CA THR A 587 4.48 15.88 -28.12
C THR A 587 5.28 14.94 -27.25
N GLU A 588 4.59 14.05 -26.57
CA GLU A 588 5.19 13.02 -25.74
C GLU A 588 4.47 11.69 -25.95
N ALA A 589 5.19 10.58 -25.97
CA ALA A 589 4.58 9.27 -26.12
C ALA A 589 5.03 8.29 -25.02
N LEU A 590 4.13 7.37 -24.68
CA LEU A 590 4.31 6.29 -23.72
C LEU A 590 3.84 4.99 -24.38
N THR A 591 4.65 3.95 -24.26
CA THR A 591 4.18 2.59 -24.53
C THR A 591 3.74 1.97 -23.22
N LEU A 592 2.47 1.58 -23.12
CA LEU A 592 1.87 0.89 -21.98
C LEU A 592 1.44 -0.51 -22.41
N GLN A 593 1.98 -1.54 -21.77
CA GLN A 593 1.64 -2.94 -22.07
C GLN A 593 0.91 -3.56 -20.89
N THR A 594 -0.06 -4.42 -21.19
CA THR A 594 -0.84 -5.18 -20.20
C THR A 594 -0.88 -6.65 -20.57
N LEU A 595 -0.85 -7.52 -19.56
CA LEU A 595 -0.99 -8.97 -19.71
C LEU A 595 -1.89 -9.51 -18.62
N VAL A 596 -2.77 -10.42 -18.99
CA VAL A 596 -3.63 -11.18 -18.08
C VAL A 596 -3.39 -12.66 -18.31
N PHE A 597 -3.01 -13.35 -17.24
CA PHE A 597 -3.00 -14.79 -17.20
C PHE A 597 -4.11 -15.28 -16.29
N GLU A 598 -4.74 -16.39 -16.63
CA GLU A 598 -5.85 -16.95 -15.86
C GLU A 598 -5.70 -18.44 -15.60
N ARG A 599 -6.34 -18.88 -14.53
CA ARG A 599 -6.45 -20.27 -14.12
C ARG A 599 -7.75 -20.46 -13.35
N ASP A 600 -8.34 -21.64 -13.41
CA ASP A 600 -9.48 -21.97 -12.55
C ASP A 600 -9.07 -21.83 -11.07
N ALA A 601 -9.90 -21.19 -10.24
CA ALA A 601 -9.55 -20.90 -8.84
C ALA A 601 -9.39 -22.20 -8.01
N ALA A 602 -10.12 -23.26 -8.39
CA ALA A 602 -10.03 -24.58 -7.77
C ALA A 602 -8.88 -25.45 -8.32
N ALA A 603 -8.10 -24.96 -9.28
CA ALA A 603 -7.05 -25.76 -9.91
C ALA A 603 -5.94 -26.12 -8.90
N PRO A 604 -5.32 -27.31 -9.06
CA PRO A 604 -4.10 -27.69 -8.37
C PRO A 604 -2.99 -26.64 -8.54
N SER A 605 -2.09 -26.52 -7.55
CA SER A 605 -1.02 -25.50 -7.55
C SER A 605 -0.08 -25.59 -8.74
N ASN A 606 0.18 -26.80 -9.25
CA ASN A 606 1.03 -27.08 -10.41
C ASN A 606 0.33 -26.81 -11.76
N THR A 607 -0.97 -26.49 -11.76
CA THR A 607 -1.66 -26.11 -13.00
C THR A 607 -1.16 -24.74 -13.44
N PRO A 608 -0.70 -24.59 -14.71
CA PRO A 608 -0.16 -23.34 -15.21
C PRO A 608 -1.24 -22.26 -15.31
N PHE A 609 -0.81 -21.01 -15.27
CA PHE A 609 -1.63 -19.88 -15.67
C PHE A 609 -1.48 -19.66 -17.18
N VAL A 610 -2.61 -19.55 -17.89
CA VAL A 610 -2.63 -19.40 -19.35
C VAL A 610 -3.00 -17.97 -19.69
N LYS A 611 -2.29 -17.35 -20.64
CA LYS A 611 -2.60 -16.00 -21.13
C LYS A 611 -4.04 -15.97 -21.66
N SER A 612 -4.87 -15.11 -21.08
CA SER A 612 -6.24 -14.87 -21.56
C SER A 612 -6.39 -13.55 -22.30
N ALA A 613 -5.63 -12.52 -21.95
CA ALA A 613 -5.67 -11.25 -22.66
C ALA A 613 -4.34 -10.50 -22.60
N GLY A 614 -4.07 -9.64 -23.57
CA GLY A 614 -2.91 -8.74 -23.52
C GLY A 614 -2.88 -7.75 -24.67
N ALA A 615 -2.43 -6.53 -24.39
CA ALA A 615 -2.34 -5.44 -25.36
C ALA A 615 -1.10 -4.60 -25.14
N ALA A 616 -0.53 -4.10 -26.23
CA ALA A 616 0.50 -3.06 -26.25
C ALA A 616 -0.11 -1.77 -26.80
N CYS A 617 -0.25 -0.77 -25.94
CA CYS A 617 -0.87 0.50 -26.27
C CYS A 617 0.17 1.62 -26.37
N ARG A 618 0.17 2.35 -27.49
CA ARG A 618 0.89 3.60 -27.65
C ARG A 618 -0.04 4.76 -27.31
N ILE A 619 0.34 5.51 -26.28
CA ILE A 619 -0.36 6.69 -25.78
C ILE A 619 0.45 7.90 -26.20
N VAL A 620 -0.15 8.86 -26.89
CA VAL A 620 0.50 10.10 -27.32
C VAL A 620 -0.22 11.28 -26.71
N TYR A 621 0.52 12.14 -26.03
CA TYR A 621 0.07 13.44 -25.52
C TYR A 621 0.57 14.53 -26.45
N GLU A 622 -0.32 15.45 -26.82
CA GLU A 622 -0.02 16.68 -27.54
C GLU A 622 -0.43 17.88 -26.69
N PHE A 623 0.45 18.84 -26.52
CA PHE A 623 0.21 20.07 -25.77
C PHE A 623 0.66 21.32 -26.52
N GLU A 624 0.25 22.47 -26.03
CA GLU A 624 0.72 23.78 -26.49
C GLU A 624 2.20 24.01 -26.09
N PRO A 625 3.06 24.51 -27.01
CA PRO A 625 4.46 24.85 -26.69
C PRO A 625 4.55 25.97 -25.64
N ASP A 626 5.71 26.06 -24.97
CA ASP A 626 6.07 27.14 -24.04
C ASP A 626 5.18 27.30 -22.78
N ARG A 627 4.20 26.41 -22.58
CA ARG A 627 3.34 26.31 -21.40
C ARG A 627 3.96 25.43 -20.30
N THR A 628 5.17 25.77 -19.87
CA THR A 628 5.91 24.97 -18.87
C THR A 628 5.46 25.21 -17.42
N ASP A 629 4.52 26.13 -17.21
CA ASP A 629 3.96 26.50 -15.91
C ASP A 629 3.10 25.38 -15.29
N TRP A 630 2.52 24.51 -16.12
CA TRP A 630 1.70 23.39 -15.66
C TRP A 630 2.38 22.03 -15.92
N PRO A 631 2.42 21.12 -14.92
CA PRO A 631 3.00 19.78 -15.10
C PRO A 631 2.39 18.97 -16.26
N CYS A 632 1.17 19.30 -16.65
CA CYS A 632 0.46 18.64 -17.76
C CYS A 632 0.73 19.24 -19.14
N TYR A 633 1.59 20.25 -19.24
CA TYR A 633 1.92 20.96 -20.48
C TYR A 633 3.43 21.01 -20.74
N ARG A 634 4.18 20.07 -20.16
CA ARG A 634 5.62 19.95 -20.35
C ARG A 634 6.00 18.55 -20.81
N ALA A 635 7.02 18.48 -21.66
CA ALA A 635 7.68 17.23 -21.99
C ALA A 635 8.46 16.69 -20.78
N PHE A 636 8.71 15.38 -20.79
CA PHE A 636 9.64 14.77 -19.85
C PHE A 636 11.05 15.35 -19.99
N ASP A 637 11.79 15.37 -18.89
CA ASP A 637 13.19 15.75 -18.86
C ASP A 637 13.93 14.67 -18.05
N PRO A 638 14.75 13.81 -18.69
CA PRO A 638 15.43 12.72 -18.01
C PRO A 638 16.48 13.21 -17.01
N GLU A 639 17.01 14.43 -17.16
CA GLU A 639 17.95 15.02 -16.20
C GLU A 639 17.20 15.61 -14.98
N ARG A 640 15.89 15.86 -15.13
CA ARG A 640 15.03 16.43 -14.08
C ARG A 640 13.84 15.53 -13.81
N THR A 641 14.10 14.26 -13.46
CA THR A 641 13.07 13.23 -13.19
C THR A 641 12.04 13.59 -12.12
N MET A 642 12.32 14.58 -11.26
CA MET A 642 11.35 15.11 -10.29
C MET A 642 10.27 15.99 -10.95
N ARG A 643 10.46 16.41 -12.21
CA ARG A 643 9.47 17.14 -13.01
C ARG A 643 8.65 16.16 -13.85
N ALA A 644 7.53 15.70 -13.30
CA ALA A 644 6.58 14.84 -14.01
C ALA A 644 5.93 15.51 -15.23
N SER A 645 5.97 14.87 -16.39
CA SER A 645 5.18 15.17 -17.59
C SER A 645 3.84 14.40 -17.56
N PRO A 646 2.91 14.63 -18.50
CA PRO A 646 1.74 13.78 -18.66
C PRO A 646 2.08 12.29 -18.80
N ALA A 647 3.07 11.94 -19.64
CA ALA A 647 3.39 10.54 -19.88
C ALA A 647 4.09 9.88 -18.69
N THR A 648 4.95 10.58 -17.94
CA THR A 648 5.53 10.00 -16.71
C THR A 648 4.46 9.76 -15.66
N ARG A 649 3.49 10.68 -15.52
CA ARG A 649 2.35 10.53 -14.62
C ARG A 649 1.47 9.35 -15.02
N MET A 650 1.22 9.17 -16.31
CA MET A 650 0.48 8.01 -16.83
C MET A 650 1.27 6.71 -16.64
N ARG A 651 2.59 6.71 -16.87
CA ARG A 651 3.48 5.57 -16.55
C ARG A 651 3.44 5.21 -15.07
N ALA A 652 3.23 6.17 -14.18
CA ALA A 652 3.13 5.97 -12.75
C ALA A 652 1.71 5.67 -12.25
N SER A 653 0.69 5.79 -13.10
CA SER A 653 -0.74 5.71 -12.73
C SER A 653 -1.13 4.40 -12.05
N GLN A 654 -2.17 4.44 -11.22
CA GLN A 654 -2.78 3.26 -10.61
C GLN A 654 -3.38 2.34 -11.69
N MET A 655 -3.12 1.03 -11.58
CA MET A 655 -3.83 0.03 -12.36
C MET A 655 -5.11 -0.39 -11.62
N LEU A 656 -6.25 -0.35 -12.31
CA LEU A 656 -7.54 -0.77 -11.80
C LEU A 656 -8.11 -1.89 -12.67
N VAL A 657 -8.83 -2.82 -12.07
CA VAL A 657 -9.50 -3.93 -12.78
C VAL A 657 -10.94 -4.00 -12.32
N GLY A 658 -11.87 -4.08 -13.27
CA GLY A 658 -13.29 -4.07 -12.99
C GLY A 658 -14.15 -4.32 -14.23
N ARG A 659 -15.47 -4.41 -14.03
CA ARG A 659 -16.48 -4.55 -15.08
C ARG A 659 -17.00 -3.19 -15.52
N PHE A 660 -16.16 -2.48 -16.27
CA PHE A 660 -16.41 -1.10 -16.73
C PHE A 660 -17.32 -1.03 -17.95
N ILE A 661 -17.79 -2.16 -18.47
CA ILE A 661 -18.71 -2.25 -19.61
C ILE A 661 -19.72 -3.34 -19.32
N GLN A 662 -20.98 -3.07 -19.62
CA GLN A 662 -22.07 -4.00 -19.38
C GLN A 662 -21.91 -5.29 -20.21
N GLY A 663 -22.07 -6.44 -19.55
CA GLY A 663 -22.11 -7.75 -20.21
C GLY A 663 -20.76 -8.21 -20.78
N GLU A 664 -19.72 -7.39 -20.68
CA GLU A 664 -18.35 -7.77 -21.02
C GLU A 664 -17.60 -8.29 -19.78
N GLY A 665 -16.43 -8.91 -20.00
CA GLY A 665 -15.53 -9.35 -18.94
C GLY A 665 -14.85 -8.19 -18.22
N HIS A 666 -13.89 -8.50 -17.34
CA HIS A 666 -13.09 -7.46 -16.67
C HIS A 666 -12.24 -6.69 -17.67
N GLY A 667 -12.38 -5.37 -17.67
CA GLY A 667 -11.47 -4.43 -18.31
C GLY A 667 -10.37 -3.94 -17.36
N ILE A 668 -9.40 -3.21 -17.91
CA ILE A 668 -8.31 -2.58 -17.17
C ILE A 668 -8.45 -1.07 -17.32
N ALA A 669 -8.32 -0.32 -16.23
CA ALA A 669 -8.38 1.14 -16.28
C ALA A 669 -7.13 1.78 -15.64
N PHE A 670 -6.73 2.92 -16.22
CA PHE A 670 -5.65 3.78 -15.75
C PHE A 670 -6.17 5.21 -15.60
N PRO A 671 -6.36 5.70 -14.36
CA PRO A 671 -6.69 7.10 -14.12
C PRO A 671 -5.61 8.02 -14.70
N ASP A 672 -6.02 9.06 -15.42
CA ASP A 672 -5.11 10.05 -16.00
C ASP A 672 -5.05 11.28 -15.10
N LEU A 673 -3.87 11.57 -14.54
CA LEU A 673 -3.67 12.72 -13.64
C LEU A 673 -3.82 14.07 -14.36
N CYS A 674 -3.67 14.11 -15.68
CA CYS A 674 -3.80 15.31 -16.50
C CYS A 674 -5.17 15.42 -17.19
N LEU A 675 -5.81 14.28 -17.50
CA LEU A 675 -7.19 14.19 -17.99
C LEU A 675 -8.08 13.49 -16.95
N LYS A 676 -8.26 14.13 -15.79
CA LYS A 676 -8.88 13.52 -14.59
C LYS A 676 -10.25 12.87 -14.83
N SER A 677 -11.07 13.45 -15.70
CA SER A 677 -12.41 12.94 -16.05
C SER A 677 -12.41 11.89 -17.16
N GLU A 678 -11.28 11.64 -17.81
CA GLU A 678 -11.17 10.77 -18.99
C GLU A 678 -10.08 9.70 -18.77
N PRO A 679 -10.32 8.72 -17.88
CA PRO A 679 -9.37 7.62 -17.67
C PRO A 679 -9.16 6.82 -18.96
N ILE A 680 -8.01 6.15 -19.07
CA ILE A 680 -7.83 5.13 -20.11
C ILE A 680 -8.55 3.87 -19.65
N VAL A 681 -9.62 3.48 -20.32
CA VAL A 681 -10.30 2.20 -20.09
C VAL A 681 -10.01 1.28 -21.26
N LEU A 682 -9.39 0.14 -20.99
CA LEU A 682 -9.10 -0.93 -21.93
C LEU A 682 -10.14 -2.04 -21.73
N LYS A 683 -10.96 -2.25 -22.75
CA LYS A 683 -12.02 -3.25 -22.73
C LYS A 683 -11.60 -4.56 -23.39
N PRO A 684 -12.08 -5.71 -22.89
CA PRO A 684 -11.74 -6.99 -23.48
C PRO A 684 -12.32 -7.14 -24.89
N GLN A 685 -11.52 -7.65 -25.83
CA GLN A 685 -11.97 -8.05 -27.16
C GLN A 685 -11.25 -9.34 -27.55
N GLY A 686 -11.92 -10.48 -27.40
CA GLY A 686 -11.27 -11.79 -27.59
C GLY A 686 -10.10 -11.98 -26.62
N SER A 687 -8.91 -12.26 -27.14
CA SER A 687 -7.66 -12.41 -26.37
C SER A 687 -6.81 -11.13 -26.28
N THR A 688 -7.39 -9.97 -26.61
CA THR A 688 -6.73 -8.66 -26.55
C THR A 688 -7.56 -7.64 -25.76
N PHE A 689 -7.01 -6.46 -25.57
CA PHE A 689 -7.73 -5.28 -25.10
C PHE A 689 -7.70 -4.16 -26.14
N VAL A 690 -8.79 -3.40 -26.21
CA VAL A 690 -8.90 -2.19 -27.04
C VAL A 690 -9.34 -1.00 -26.20
N PRO A 691 -8.93 0.23 -26.55
CA PRO A 691 -9.35 1.40 -25.81
C PRO A 691 -10.86 1.63 -25.99
N LEU A 692 -11.55 1.99 -24.90
CA LEU A 692 -12.96 2.39 -24.94
C LEU A 692 -13.13 3.72 -25.70
N SER A 693 -12.16 4.62 -25.55
CA SER A 693 -12.03 5.85 -26.35
C SER A 693 -10.58 6.02 -26.80
N GLU A 694 -10.38 6.24 -28.09
CA GLU A 694 -9.07 6.44 -28.70
C GLU A 694 -8.53 7.86 -28.48
N THR A 695 -9.41 8.83 -28.22
CA THR A 695 -9.01 10.24 -28.09
C THR A 695 -9.67 10.90 -26.88
N ALA A 696 -8.94 11.82 -26.25
CA ALA A 696 -9.35 12.52 -25.05
C ALA A 696 -8.69 13.91 -24.99
N GLY A 697 -9.24 14.83 -24.19
CA GLY A 697 -8.75 16.21 -24.04
C GLY A 697 -9.46 17.24 -24.92
N TRP A 698 -8.86 18.42 -25.07
CA TRP A 698 -9.43 19.59 -25.72
C TRP A 698 -8.53 20.12 -26.84
N LYS A 699 -9.16 20.44 -27.97
CA LYS A 699 -8.48 20.95 -29.17
C LYS A 699 -8.30 22.47 -29.19
N GLY A 700 -9.04 23.20 -28.34
CA GLY A 700 -8.98 24.67 -28.25
C GLY A 700 -7.76 25.16 -27.45
N PRO A 701 -7.37 26.44 -27.56
CA PRO A 701 -6.24 26.99 -26.80
C PRO A 701 -6.61 27.17 -25.31
N PRO A 702 -5.74 26.75 -24.37
CA PRO A 702 -4.49 26.01 -24.58
C PRO A 702 -4.75 24.57 -25.02
N ARG A 703 -4.11 24.05 -26.07
CA ARG A 703 -4.38 22.69 -26.57
C ARG A 703 -3.83 21.62 -25.64
N PHE A 704 -4.61 20.57 -25.35
CA PHE A 704 -4.12 19.35 -24.71
C PHE A 704 -4.93 18.13 -25.18
N GLN A 705 -4.30 17.22 -25.91
CA GLN A 705 -4.97 16.06 -26.49
C GLN A 705 -4.19 14.79 -26.16
N ARG A 706 -4.91 13.70 -25.88
CA ARG A 706 -4.35 12.35 -25.76
C ARG A 706 -4.93 11.46 -26.86
N THR A 707 -4.08 10.67 -27.51
CA THR A 707 -4.50 9.61 -28.44
C THR A 707 -3.95 8.26 -28.02
N ILE A 708 -4.68 7.19 -28.30
CA ILE A 708 -4.37 5.83 -27.86
C ILE A 708 -4.59 4.87 -29.02
N THR A 709 -3.58 4.08 -29.31
CA THR A 709 -3.64 2.98 -30.28
C THR A 709 -3.14 1.72 -29.60
N CYS A 710 -3.84 0.59 -29.75
CA CYS A 710 -3.46 -0.66 -29.09
C CYS A 710 -3.40 -1.81 -30.10
N GLU A 711 -2.41 -2.67 -29.92
CA GLU A 711 -2.22 -3.90 -30.69
C GLU A 711 -2.22 -5.12 -29.76
N PRO A 712 -2.64 -6.30 -30.24
CA PRO A 712 -2.55 -7.54 -29.46
C PRO A 712 -1.12 -7.87 -29.04
N LEU A 713 -0.96 -8.31 -27.79
CA LEU A 713 0.33 -8.73 -27.25
C LEU A 713 0.39 -10.25 -27.10
N ASP A 714 0.56 -10.96 -28.21
CA ASP A 714 0.52 -12.43 -28.28
C ASP A 714 1.89 -13.11 -28.36
N ALA A 715 2.94 -12.38 -28.72
CA ALA A 715 4.26 -12.94 -28.92
C ALA A 715 5.04 -13.08 -27.61
N ALA A 716 5.35 -14.31 -27.20
CA ALA A 716 6.23 -14.60 -26.05
C ALA A 716 7.58 -13.85 -26.16
N SER A 717 8.15 -13.81 -27.36
CA SER A 717 9.40 -13.08 -27.61
C SER A 717 9.32 -11.58 -27.29
N VAL A 718 8.15 -10.94 -27.40
CA VAL A 718 8.00 -9.50 -27.10
C VAL A 718 7.91 -9.27 -25.59
N VAL A 719 7.26 -10.17 -24.86
CA VAL A 719 7.06 -10.01 -23.41
C VAL A 719 8.32 -10.39 -22.60
N SER A 720 9.18 -11.24 -23.16
CA SER A 720 10.46 -11.66 -22.58
C SER A 720 11.61 -10.67 -22.81
N HIS A 721 11.38 -9.57 -23.53
CA HIS A 721 12.38 -8.52 -23.75
C HIS A 721 11.93 -7.17 -23.18
N PRO A 722 12.85 -6.23 -22.95
CA PRO A 722 12.51 -4.84 -22.63
C PRO A 722 11.59 -4.26 -23.70
N ILE A 723 10.80 -3.25 -23.34
CA ILE A 723 9.95 -2.55 -24.31
C ILE A 723 10.86 -1.93 -25.37
N THR A 724 10.88 -2.51 -26.57
CA THR A 724 11.52 -1.91 -27.73
C THR A 724 10.62 -0.78 -28.21
N GLN A 725 11.09 0.47 -28.13
CA GLN A 725 10.48 1.58 -28.85
C GLN A 725 10.67 1.31 -30.35
N LYS A 726 9.79 0.54 -30.98
CA LYS A 726 9.74 0.51 -32.44
C LYS A 726 9.19 1.86 -32.88
N ALA A 727 10.05 2.69 -33.45
CA ALA A 727 9.59 3.75 -34.33
C ALA A 727 8.73 3.09 -35.43
N PRO A 728 7.52 3.58 -35.72
CA PRO A 728 6.94 3.32 -37.03
C PRO A 728 7.84 3.88 -38.14
#